data_AF-A0A7J7QBX5-F1
#
_entry.id   AF-A0A7J7QBX5-F1
#
_cell.length_a   1.000
_cell.length_b   1.000
_cell.length_c   1.000
_cell.angle_alpha   90.00
_cell.angle_beta   90.00
_cell.angle_gamma   90.00
#
_symmetry.space_group_name_H-M   'P 1'
#
loop_
_entity.id
_entity.type
_entity.pdbx_description
1 polymer ?
#
loop_
_entity_poly.entity_id
_entity_poly.type
_entity_poly.pdbx_seq_one_letter_code
_entity_poly.pdbx_strand_id
1 'polypeptide(L)'
;MLEALEKEHEHLYQSLLRPITTFVCEMLPEDMRETSASELHYEDLEKLPPDDVTRVAEWLTEKVDALSSRLKAEQREDEEEEEGEAMGDVDLFALSPDAGALTVNGKWLQHLEERLLGEDGHPRKARGDEDPHRMGLVLEWVFGSIVSTAEKSRDGAKRCLGMTPPTTRQAYDNLLQCLEDQALWEGRAKEAKDLMNAMLTSRKEADELAKQYDMRPTPAAAAAAAPGGEADAGAAAPAAGGEGGSGHIPDVVIMKMLAREALLTSAKLYALSFDHQMAQKTLASVKLQIRHGEPELERLKRELEDLKHAPRGLEGTFRTAAEMERHRHQLADAAIEEQLEVQTAFREQGAKLQSLYDKKQRTEFELAKRDTEIKQLNGWKATVENLLERFDDLVKQQQLLQEIDDAALYSSSSSGRVAAAGATPQGPAAEAAAAAADAAAAAIAAEEGAAGPLAAGSAAPRSSLLTPQAHMQLNKLRQHFHKDVRKQLYSASDDRQFFDRIKCALAYKAERAKMAEQEVIAMEAAAAESKAAEEERRKQQLQKKKGRTKTDKERAAAGKAAQEAAEVERRQRDAAQRLLQEAEERRKRHEALLALRQQEEALMAQRRQQLMAEDGYWAQRMAEEQQRAALAMTIGAVGAESLAAARSPDSSSGGSGDSSSSGGAAGAAGRPRAARMVARQRAAPPRAAAARPLMRTASS
;
A
#
# COMPACT_ATOMS: atom_id res chain seq x y z
N MET A 1 -18.80 -30.77 14.83
CA MET A 1 -18.21 -29.82 13.85
C MET A 1 -18.28 -28.40 14.39
N LEU A 2 -19.47 -27.88 14.69
CA LEU A 2 -19.65 -26.56 15.30
C LEU A 2 -18.86 -26.40 16.60
N GLU A 3 -18.87 -27.40 17.49
CA GLU A 3 -18.02 -27.42 18.71
C GLU A 3 -16.50 -27.38 18.44
N ALA A 4 -16.05 -27.92 17.30
CA ALA A 4 -14.63 -27.86 16.92
C ALA A 4 -14.30 -26.46 16.37
N LEU A 5 -15.21 -25.88 15.58
CA LEU A 5 -15.12 -24.50 15.09
C LEU A 5 -15.17 -23.46 16.21
N GLU A 6 -15.94 -23.70 17.28
CA GLU A 6 -15.99 -22.84 18.46
C GLU A 6 -14.63 -22.75 19.16
N LYS A 7 -13.93 -23.88 19.30
CA LYS A 7 -12.62 -23.96 19.94
C LYS A 7 -11.48 -23.41 19.08
N GLU A 8 -11.58 -23.56 17.75
CA GLU A 8 -10.51 -23.17 16.82
C GLU A 8 -10.68 -21.74 16.29
N HIS A 9 -11.91 -21.30 16.00
CA HIS A 9 -12.21 -20.04 15.30
C HIS A 9 -13.57 -19.42 15.69
N GLU A 10 -13.63 -18.77 16.85
CA GLU A 10 -14.84 -18.13 17.43
C GLU A 10 -15.63 -17.25 16.45
N HIS A 11 -14.95 -16.48 15.58
CA HIS A 11 -15.64 -15.64 14.59
C HIS A 11 -16.26 -16.40 13.42
N LEU A 12 -15.62 -17.49 12.96
CA LEU A 12 -16.19 -18.38 11.93
C LEU A 12 -17.35 -19.18 12.52
N TYR A 13 -17.21 -19.61 13.77
CA TYR A 13 -18.29 -20.21 14.56
C TYR A 13 -19.49 -19.27 14.60
N GLN A 14 -19.34 -18.02 15.05
CA GLN A 14 -20.44 -17.04 15.12
C GLN A 14 -21.05 -16.71 13.74
N SER A 15 -20.25 -16.65 12.68
CA SER A 15 -20.75 -16.39 11.31
C SER A 15 -21.57 -17.55 10.74
N LEU A 16 -21.25 -18.80 11.12
CA LEU A 16 -22.00 -19.98 10.73
C LEU A 16 -23.19 -20.22 11.66
N LEU A 17 -23.06 -19.87 12.93
CA LEU A 17 -24.07 -20.07 13.96
C LEU A 17 -25.25 -19.12 13.79
N ARG A 18 -25.01 -17.84 13.47
CA ARG A 18 -26.05 -16.81 13.44
C ARG A 18 -27.19 -17.06 12.43
N PRO A 19 -26.93 -17.52 11.19
CA PRO A 19 -28.00 -17.92 10.28
C PRO A 19 -28.79 -19.13 10.79
N ILE A 20 -28.13 -20.06 11.46
CA ILE A 20 -28.76 -21.26 12.02
C ILE A 20 -29.61 -20.91 13.24
N THR A 21 -29.11 -20.08 14.16
CA THR A 21 -29.90 -19.61 15.31
C THR A 21 -31.11 -18.82 14.86
N THR A 22 -30.95 -17.95 13.86
CA THR A 22 -32.07 -17.18 13.28
C THR A 22 -33.10 -18.14 12.69
N PHE A 23 -32.67 -19.14 11.92
CA PHE A 23 -33.57 -20.13 11.33
C PHE A 23 -34.30 -20.98 12.39
N VAL A 24 -33.60 -21.45 13.42
CA VAL A 24 -34.20 -22.18 14.55
C VAL A 24 -35.20 -21.29 15.31
N CYS A 25 -34.88 -20.01 15.51
CA CYS A 25 -35.79 -19.03 16.10
C CYS A 25 -36.97 -18.65 15.17
N GLU A 26 -36.92 -18.91 13.87
CA GLU A 26 -38.07 -18.70 12.98
C GLU A 26 -38.98 -19.93 12.96
N MET A 27 -38.39 -21.12 13.06
CA MET A 27 -39.11 -22.40 12.91
C MET A 27 -39.70 -22.92 14.21
N LEU A 28 -39.10 -22.62 15.37
CA LEU A 28 -39.62 -23.01 16.68
C LEU A 28 -40.22 -21.81 17.42
N PRO A 29 -41.45 -21.92 17.94
CA PRO A 29 -42.03 -20.87 18.76
C PRO A 29 -41.25 -20.70 20.08
N GLU A 30 -41.32 -19.50 20.67
CA GLU A 30 -40.51 -19.08 21.83
C GLU A 30 -40.68 -19.97 23.06
N ASP A 31 -41.82 -20.62 23.22
CA ASP A 31 -42.12 -21.54 24.32
C ASP A 31 -41.57 -22.96 24.11
N MET A 32 -41.14 -23.29 22.89
CA MET A 32 -40.61 -24.62 22.53
C MET A 32 -39.09 -24.64 22.33
N ARG A 33 -38.43 -23.48 22.28
CA ARG A 33 -36.99 -23.35 22.05
C ARG A 33 -36.25 -22.81 23.27
N GLU A 34 -35.03 -23.28 23.46
CA GLU A 34 -34.05 -22.71 24.39
C GLU A 34 -33.04 -21.80 23.66
N THR A 35 -32.95 -21.95 22.34
CA THR A 35 -32.11 -21.20 21.41
C THR A 35 -32.49 -19.73 21.45
N SER A 36 -31.48 -18.91 21.73
CA SER A 36 -31.56 -17.46 21.75
C SER A 36 -30.90 -16.86 20.51
N ALA A 37 -31.10 -15.55 20.30
CA ALA A 37 -30.45 -14.83 19.20
C ALA A 37 -28.91 -14.89 19.25
N SER A 38 -28.34 -15.20 20.42
CA SER A 38 -26.90 -15.23 20.69
C SER A 38 -26.32 -16.64 20.85
N GLU A 39 -27.15 -17.65 21.12
CA GLU A 39 -26.68 -18.99 21.51
C GLU A 39 -27.60 -20.08 20.95
N LEU A 40 -27.00 -21.04 20.22
CA LEU A 40 -27.70 -22.19 19.64
C LEU A 40 -27.72 -23.35 20.65
N HIS A 41 -28.91 -23.77 21.06
CA HIS A 41 -29.07 -24.98 21.86
C HIS A 41 -29.28 -26.18 20.92
N TYR A 42 -28.35 -27.13 20.93
CA TYR A 42 -28.40 -28.29 20.01
C TYR A 42 -29.65 -29.16 20.19
N GLU A 43 -30.23 -29.18 21.38
CA GLU A 43 -31.48 -29.89 21.70
C GLU A 43 -32.68 -29.34 20.90
N ASP A 44 -32.63 -28.08 20.46
CA ASP A 44 -33.67 -27.51 19.60
C ASP A 44 -33.55 -27.94 18.15
N LEU A 45 -32.37 -28.34 17.69
CA LEU A 45 -32.23 -28.94 16.35
C LEU A 45 -32.95 -30.29 16.27
N GLU A 46 -33.08 -31.02 17.38
CA GLU A 46 -33.84 -32.27 17.46
C GLU A 46 -35.36 -32.04 17.42
N LYS A 47 -35.82 -30.84 17.78
CA LYS A 47 -37.24 -30.44 17.76
C LYS A 47 -37.70 -29.98 16.38
N LEU A 48 -36.77 -29.73 15.45
CA LEU A 48 -37.09 -29.34 14.08
C LEU A 48 -37.61 -30.54 13.26
N PRO A 49 -38.49 -30.30 12.28
CA PRO A 49 -38.85 -31.31 11.28
C PRO A 49 -37.60 -31.86 10.57
N PRO A 50 -37.58 -33.16 10.21
CA PRO A 50 -36.43 -33.78 9.55
C PRO A 50 -35.97 -33.06 8.27
N ASP A 51 -36.91 -32.48 7.52
CA ASP A 51 -36.63 -31.72 6.29
C ASP A 51 -35.85 -30.44 6.59
N ASP A 52 -36.13 -29.77 7.71
CA ASP A 52 -35.47 -28.53 8.10
C ASP A 52 -34.09 -28.80 8.73
N VAL A 53 -33.94 -29.91 9.46
CA VAL A 53 -32.62 -30.39 9.90
C VAL A 53 -31.74 -30.71 8.70
N THR A 54 -32.30 -31.32 7.66
CA THR A 54 -31.60 -31.62 6.40
C THR A 54 -31.14 -30.34 5.71
N ARG A 55 -32.00 -29.30 5.65
CA ARG A 55 -31.61 -27.97 5.10
C ARG A 55 -30.47 -27.31 5.87
N VAL A 56 -30.49 -27.37 7.19
CA VAL A 56 -29.40 -26.83 8.02
C VAL A 56 -28.11 -27.60 7.78
N ALA A 57 -28.17 -28.93 7.65
CA ALA A 57 -27.01 -29.77 7.35
C ALA A 57 -26.45 -29.51 5.94
N GLU A 58 -27.30 -29.37 4.93
CA GLU A 58 -26.91 -29.03 3.55
C GLU A 58 -26.25 -27.65 3.50
N TRP A 59 -26.85 -26.64 4.15
CA TRP A 59 -26.28 -25.29 4.23
C TRP A 59 -24.92 -25.28 4.93
N LEU A 60 -24.78 -25.98 6.06
CA LEU A 60 -23.50 -26.12 6.77
C LEU A 60 -22.44 -26.79 5.89
N THR A 61 -22.82 -27.84 5.18
CA THR A 61 -21.93 -28.56 4.27
C THR A 61 -21.49 -27.66 3.11
N GLU A 62 -22.41 -26.92 2.48
CA GLU A 62 -22.11 -25.94 1.43
C GLU A 62 -21.13 -24.86 1.93
N LYS A 63 -21.32 -24.33 3.14
CA LYS A 63 -20.41 -23.31 3.69
C LYS A 63 -19.03 -23.87 4.03
N VAL A 64 -18.96 -25.09 4.54
CA VAL A 64 -17.68 -25.77 4.78
C VAL A 64 -16.96 -26.08 3.47
N ASP A 65 -17.69 -26.53 2.44
CA ASP A 65 -17.15 -26.77 1.11
C ASP A 65 -16.70 -25.47 0.43
N ALA A 66 -17.43 -24.36 0.62
CA ALA A 66 -17.04 -23.04 0.15
C ALA A 66 -15.77 -22.52 0.86
N LEU A 67 -15.65 -22.75 2.16
CA LEU A 67 -14.43 -22.42 2.93
C LEU A 67 -13.25 -23.30 2.51
N SER A 68 -13.49 -24.60 2.28
CA SER A 68 -12.48 -25.58 1.86
C SER A 68 -12.01 -25.37 0.41
N SER A 69 -12.92 -24.99 -0.50
CA SER A 69 -12.61 -24.70 -1.90
C SER A 69 -11.89 -23.37 -2.08
N ARG A 70 -12.24 -22.32 -1.32
CA ARG A 70 -11.48 -21.05 -1.28
C ARG A 70 -10.06 -21.21 -0.74
N LEU A 71 -9.81 -22.24 0.08
CA LEU A 71 -8.47 -22.60 0.53
C LEU A 71 -7.66 -23.39 -0.51
N LYS A 72 -8.27 -23.87 -1.60
CA LYS A 72 -7.60 -24.77 -2.57
C LYS A 72 -7.68 -24.41 -4.06
N ALA A 73 -8.52 -23.47 -4.52
CA ALA A 73 -8.55 -23.16 -5.94
C ALA A 73 -9.05 -21.74 -6.27
N GLU A 74 -8.14 -20.91 -6.80
CA GLU A 74 -8.42 -20.19 -8.06
C GLU A 74 -7.09 -19.81 -8.75
N GLN A 75 -6.75 -20.61 -9.75
CA GLN A 75 -5.73 -20.34 -10.76
C GLN A 75 -6.25 -20.95 -12.06
N ARG A 76 -7.04 -20.18 -12.84
CA ARG A 76 -7.25 -20.39 -14.29
C ARG A 76 -7.93 -19.14 -14.87
N GLU A 77 -7.15 -18.30 -15.57
CA GLU A 77 -7.16 -18.10 -17.04
C GLU A 77 -8.45 -17.44 -17.54
N ASP A 78 -8.35 -16.13 -17.83
CA ASP A 78 -8.59 -15.62 -19.18
C ASP A 78 -7.69 -14.38 -19.45
N GLU A 79 -7.13 -14.41 -20.66
CA GLU A 79 -6.32 -13.44 -21.44
C GLU A 79 -7.18 -12.20 -21.83
N GLU A 80 -6.73 -11.06 -22.35
CA GLU A 80 -5.48 -10.55 -22.95
C GLU A 80 -5.61 -9.01 -23.09
N GLU A 81 -4.46 -8.33 -23.13
CA GLU A 81 -4.17 -7.04 -23.79
C GLU A 81 -5.13 -5.83 -23.69
N GLU A 82 -4.69 -4.79 -22.97
CA GLU A 82 -4.70 -3.42 -23.51
C GLU A 82 -3.61 -2.55 -22.84
N GLU A 83 -2.57 -2.22 -23.61
CA GLU A 83 -1.62 -1.15 -23.30
C GLU A 83 -2.32 0.21 -23.51
N GLY A 84 -3.14 0.62 -22.53
CA GLY A 84 -3.71 1.96 -22.45
C GLY A 84 -2.77 2.91 -21.70
N GLU A 85 -2.49 4.06 -22.30
CA GLU A 85 -1.66 5.16 -21.80
C GLU A 85 -1.78 5.37 -20.28
N ALA A 86 -0.66 5.23 -19.57
CA ALA A 86 -0.58 5.48 -18.14
C ALA A 86 -0.99 6.93 -17.83
N MET A 87 -2.20 7.09 -17.33
CA MET A 87 -2.79 8.35 -16.91
C MET A 87 -2.07 8.81 -15.63
N GLY A 88 -1.00 9.59 -15.78
CA GLY A 88 -0.22 10.10 -14.65
C GLY A 88 -1.03 11.09 -13.80
N ASP A 89 -0.92 10.95 -12.47
CA ASP A 89 -1.27 11.90 -11.39
C ASP A 89 -2.05 13.15 -11.82
N VAL A 90 -3.34 12.96 -12.10
CA VAL A 90 -4.29 14.08 -12.12
C VAL A 90 -5.19 13.90 -10.92
N ASP A 91 -5.30 14.92 -10.05
CA ASP A 91 -6.19 14.94 -8.89
C ASP A 91 -7.58 14.40 -9.28
N LEU A 92 -7.83 13.14 -8.90
CA LEU A 92 -9.00 12.36 -9.34
C LEU A 92 -10.30 12.91 -8.74
N PHE A 93 -10.16 13.49 -7.55
CA PHE A 93 -11.24 14.05 -6.75
C PHE A 93 -10.75 15.31 -6.04
N ALA A 94 -11.62 16.30 -5.93
CA ALA A 94 -11.46 17.42 -5.02
C ALA A 94 -12.78 17.64 -4.29
N LEU A 95 -12.74 17.85 -2.97
CA LEU A 95 -13.93 18.29 -2.25
C LEU A 95 -14.34 19.67 -2.77
N SER A 96 -15.63 19.88 -2.98
CA SER A 96 -16.14 21.21 -3.28
C SER A 96 -15.85 22.15 -2.10
N PRO A 97 -15.70 23.47 -2.32
CA PRO A 97 -15.31 24.42 -1.26
C PRO A 97 -16.27 24.46 -0.06
N ASP A 98 -17.51 24.05 -0.25
CA ASP A 98 -18.57 23.93 0.75
C ASP A 98 -18.60 22.55 1.45
N ALA A 99 -17.70 21.64 1.08
CA ALA A 99 -17.61 20.26 1.56
C ALA A 99 -18.88 19.40 1.37
N GLY A 100 -19.89 19.91 0.66
CA GLY A 100 -21.15 19.23 0.41
C GLY A 100 -21.13 18.30 -0.81
N ALA A 101 -20.11 18.40 -1.67
CA ALA A 101 -20.00 17.60 -2.88
C ALA A 101 -18.54 17.19 -3.17
N LEU A 102 -18.37 16.08 -3.87
CA LEU A 102 -17.10 15.66 -4.43
C LEU A 102 -17.07 16.09 -5.90
N THR A 103 -16.13 16.95 -6.29
CA THR A 103 -15.86 17.24 -7.70
C THR A 103 -14.91 16.21 -8.25
N VAL A 104 -15.28 15.61 -9.37
CA VAL A 104 -14.59 14.49 -9.97
C VAL A 104 -14.03 14.93 -11.33
N ASN A 105 -12.80 14.53 -11.65
CA ASN A 105 -12.22 14.84 -12.95
C ASN A 105 -13.04 14.19 -14.08
N GLY A 106 -13.56 15.00 -15.01
CA GLY A 106 -14.41 14.51 -16.10
C GLY A 106 -13.76 13.48 -17.01
N LYS A 107 -12.43 13.54 -17.25
CA LYS A 107 -11.71 12.55 -18.06
C LYS A 107 -11.61 11.19 -17.35
N TRP A 108 -11.44 11.22 -16.03
CA TRP A 108 -11.46 10.01 -15.21
C TRP A 108 -12.86 9.40 -15.18
N LEU A 109 -13.90 10.25 -15.03
CA LEU A 109 -15.30 9.84 -15.11
C LEU A 109 -15.63 9.16 -16.45
N GLN A 110 -15.13 9.71 -17.55
CA GLN A 110 -15.33 9.19 -18.91
C GLN A 110 -14.62 7.84 -19.13
N HIS A 111 -13.35 7.72 -18.72
CA HIS A 111 -12.61 6.44 -18.77
C HIS A 111 -13.28 5.35 -17.93
N LEU A 112 -13.93 5.77 -16.86
CA LEU A 112 -14.60 4.87 -15.94
C LEU A 112 -15.99 4.47 -16.44
N GLU A 113 -16.72 5.38 -17.08
CA GLU A 113 -17.95 5.07 -17.83
C GLU A 113 -17.67 3.98 -18.88
N GLU A 114 -16.56 4.09 -19.62
CA GLU A 114 -16.12 3.09 -20.61
C GLU A 114 -15.83 1.71 -19.98
N ARG A 115 -15.44 1.65 -18.70
CA ARG A 115 -14.98 0.41 -18.04
C ARG A 115 -16.03 -0.27 -17.16
N LEU A 116 -16.95 0.48 -16.56
CA LEU A 116 -17.99 -0.04 -15.65
C LEU A 116 -19.37 -0.19 -16.30
N LEU A 117 -19.60 0.50 -17.42
CA LEU A 117 -20.78 0.27 -18.25
C LEU A 117 -20.44 -0.84 -19.26
N GLY A 118 -21.38 -1.74 -19.52
CA GLY A 118 -21.24 -2.68 -20.63
C GLY A 118 -21.25 -1.95 -21.97
N GLU A 119 -21.00 -2.65 -23.08
CA GLU A 119 -21.11 -2.10 -24.44
C GLU A 119 -22.50 -1.49 -24.75
N ASP A 120 -23.50 -1.80 -23.93
CA ASP A 120 -24.86 -1.29 -23.95
C ASP A 120 -25.09 -0.04 -23.07
N GLY A 121 -24.04 0.49 -22.43
CA GLY A 121 -24.12 1.66 -21.55
C GLY A 121 -24.81 1.40 -20.21
N HIS A 122 -25.00 0.13 -19.81
CA HIS A 122 -25.66 -0.21 -18.54
C HIS A 122 -24.65 -0.65 -17.47
N PRO A 123 -24.80 -0.24 -16.19
CA PRO A 123 -23.92 -0.67 -15.11
C PRO A 123 -23.94 -2.20 -14.96
N ARG A 124 -22.78 -2.84 -14.78
CA ARG A 124 -22.71 -4.26 -14.37
C ARG A 124 -23.60 -4.46 -13.13
N LYS A 125 -24.64 -5.28 -13.24
CA LYS A 125 -25.66 -5.47 -12.19
C LYS A 125 -25.05 -6.05 -10.92
N ALA A 126 -24.87 -5.22 -9.89
CA ALA A 126 -24.81 -5.71 -8.52
C ALA A 126 -26.14 -6.41 -8.17
N ARG A 127 -26.10 -7.56 -7.50
CA ARG A 127 -27.32 -8.25 -7.05
C ARG A 127 -28.06 -7.34 -6.06
N GLY A 128 -29.38 -7.26 -6.21
CA GLY A 128 -30.23 -6.23 -5.60
C GLY A 128 -30.20 -6.13 -4.07
N ASP A 129 -29.70 -7.16 -3.39
CA ASP A 129 -29.70 -7.24 -1.92
C ASP A 129 -28.30 -7.01 -1.29
N GLU A 130 -27.24 -6.95 -2.10
CA GLU A 130 -25.86 -6.83 -1.59
C GLU A 130 -25.42 -5.37 -1.40
N ASP A 131 -26.07 -4.41 -2.05
CA ASP A 131 -25.68 -3.01 -2.02
C ASP A 131 -26.87 -2.04 -2.22
N PRO A 132 -27.76 -1.90 -1.21
CA PRO A 132 -29.01 -1.15 -1.33
C PRO A 132 -28.84 0.34 -1.63
N HIS A 133 -27.62 0.87 -1.51
CA HIS A 133 -27.29 2.27 -1.81
C HIS A 133 -26.29 2.44 -2.96
N ARG A 134 -25.92 1.35 -3.67
CA ARG A 134 -24.84 1.36 -4.68
C ARG A 134 -23.49 1.87 -4.12
N MET A 135 -23.31 1.83 -2.80
CA MET A 135 -22.13 2.30 -2.08
C MET A 135 -20.96 1.34 -2.21
N GLY A 136 -21.23 0.04 -2.26
CA GLY A 136 -20.26 -0.99 -2.64
C GLY A 136 -19.73 -0.76 -4.05
N LEU A 137 -20.58 -0.39 -5.00
CA LEU A 137 -20.16 0.00 -6.34
C LEU A 137 -19.31 1.28 -6.33
N VAL A 138 -19.68 2.30 -5.54
CA VAL A 138 -18.93 3.57 -5.36
C VAL A 138 -17.60 3.37 -4.62
N LEU A 139 -17.52 2.41 -3.68
CA LEU A 139 -16.28 2.07 -2.98
C LEU A 139 -15.38 1.17 -3.81
N GLU A 140 -15.95 0.20 -4.53
CA GLU A 140 -15.26 -0.55 -5.58
C GLU A 140 -14.92 0.36 -6.78
N TRP A 141 -15.47 1.57 -6.86
CA TRP A 141 -15.18 2.58 -7.89
C TRP A 141 -14.09 3.56 -7.48
N VAL A 142 -14.16 4.13 -6.26
CA VAL A 142 -13.11 4.99 -5.67
C VAL A 142 -11.87 4.17 -5.36
N PHE A 143 -12.04 2.99 -4.76
CA PHE A 143 -10.92 2.09 -4.49
C PHE A 143 -10.60 1.19 -5.68
N GLY A 144 -11.52 0.72 -6.52
CA GLY A 144 -11.19 -0.14 -7.68
C GLY A 144 -10.25 0.49 -8.70
N SER A 145 -10.33 1.80 -8.92
CA SER A 145 -9.40 2.54 -9.77
C SER A 145 -7.99 2.61 -9.16
N ILE A 146 -7.88 2.68 -7.83
CA ILE A 146 -6.61 2.61 -7.08
C ILE A 146 -6.19 1.13 -6.87
N VAL A 147 -7.13 0.18 -6.96
CA VAL A 147 -7.00 -1.25 -6.68
C VAL A 147 -6.72 -2.08 -7.92
N SER A 148 -6.92 -1.59 -9.14
CA SER A 148 -6.44 -2.27 -10.36
C SER A 148 -4.89 -2.38 -10.39
N THR A 149 -4.18 -1.52 -9.66
CA THR A 149 -2.73 -1.64 -9.36
C THR A 149 -2.48 -2.18 -7.93
N ALA A 150 -3.39 -1.95 -6.98
CA ALA A 150 -3.24 -2.32 -5.56
C ALA A 150 -3.94 -3.64 -5.10
N GLU A 151 -4.46 -4.47 -6.00
CA GLU A 151 -5.15 -5.71 -5.63
C GLU A 151 -4.25 -6.70 -4.86
N LYS A 152 -2.93 -6.62 -5.07
CA LYS A 152 -1.92 -7.43 -4.35
C LYS A 152 -1.33 -6.76 -3.12
N SER A 153 -1.29 -5.42 -3.05
CA SER A 153 -0.99 -4.71 -1.79
C SER A 153 -2.10 -4.89 -0.76
N ARG A 154 -3.32 -5.28 -1.17
CA ARG A 154 -4.35 -5.80 -0.28
C ARG A 154 -3.90 -7.03 0.52
N ASP A 155 -3.14 -7.95 -0.08
CA ASP A 155 -2.65 -9.14 0.63
C ASP A 155 -1.42 -8.86 1.50
N GLY A 156 -0.68 -7.77 1.22
CA GLY A 156 0.34 -7.21 2.12
C GLY A 156 -0.27 -6.45 3.30
N ALA A 157 -1.26 -5.58 3.05
CA ALA A 157 -1.96 -4.79 4.07
C ALA A 157 -2.88 -5.65 4.97
N LYS A 158 -3.44 -6.76 4.46
CA LYS A 158 -4.13 -7.78 5.27
C LYS A 158 -3.23 -8.38 6.36
N ARG A 159 -1.91 -8.39 6.19
CA ARG A 159 -0.98 -8.84 7.24
C ARG A 159 -0.70 -7.76 8.28
N CYS A 160 -0.85 -6.48 7.93
CA CYS A 160 -0.54 -5.34 8.79
C CYS A 160 -1.76 -4.79 9.57
N LEU A 161 -2.99 -5.09 9.17
CA LEU A 161 -4.22 -4.56 9.78
C LEU A 161 -4.86 -5.43 10.87
N GLY A 162 -4.25 -6.55 11.25
CA GLY A 162 -4.93 -7.54 12.09
C GLY A 162 -6.00 -8.31 11.32
N MET A 163 -6.33 -9.51 11.79
CA MET A 163 -6.96 -10.60 11.03
C MET A 163 -8.43 -10.41 10.57
N THR A 164 -8.94 -9.18 10.48
CA THR A 164 -10.27 -8.91 9.92
C THR A 164 -10.18 -7.77 8.91
N PRO A 165 -10.46 -8.00 7.61
CA PRO A 165 -10.59 -6.90 6.67
C PRO A 165 -11.71 -5.98 7.16
N PRO A 166 -11.52 -4.64 7.14
CA PRO A 166 -12.58 -3.72 7.55
C PRO A 166 -13.82 -4.00 6.72
N THR A 167 -15.00 -3.94 7.35
CA THR A 167 -16.25 -4.03 6.59
C THR A 167 -16.32 -2.88 5.59
N THR A 168 -17.07 -3.04 4.50
CA THR A 168 -17.26 -1.97 3.49
C THR A 168 -17.66 -0.64 4.14
N ARG A 169 -18.52 -0.70 5.17
CA ARG A 169 -18.92 0.46 5.97
C ARG A 169 -17.76 1.06 6.75
N GLN A 170 -16.94 0.26 7.43
CA GLN A 170 -15.76 0.76 8.15
C GLN A 170 -14.73 1.37 7.20
N ALA A 171 -14.52 0.78 6.02
CA ALA A 171 -13.64 1.35 5.01
C ALA A 171 -14.14 2.71 4.50
N TYR A 172 -15.46 2.84 4.29
CA TYR A 172 -16.10 4.10 3.95
C TYR A 172 -15.97 5.14 5.06
N ASP A 173 -16.29 4.79 6.30
CA ASP A 173 -16.19 5.68 7.45
C ASP A 173 -14.74 6.16 7.64
N ASN A 174 -13.76 5.26 7.44
CA ASN A 174 -12.34 5.61 7.47
C ASN A 174 -11.95 6.55 6.33
N LEU A 175 -12.45 6.33 5.11
CA LEU A 175 -12.19 7.21 3.97
C LEU A 175 -12.75 8.62 4.24
N LEU A 176 -14.00 8.71 4.71
CA LEU A 176 -14.62 9.98 5.07
C LEU A 176 -13.79 10.69 6.14
N GLN A 177 -13.39 9.99 7.21
CA GLN A 177 -12.54 10.56 8.25
C GLN A 177 -11.20 11.06 7.68
N CYS A 178 -10.57 10.33 6.76
CA CYS A 178 -9.33 10.76 6.12
C CYS A 178 -9.52 12.00 5.24
N LEU A 179 -10.62 12.09 4.49
CA LEU A 179 -10.94 13.27 3.66
C LEU A 179 -11.27 14.49 4.52
N GLU A 180 -12.03 14.32 5.61
CA GLU A 180 -12.29 15.37 6.59
C GLU A 180 -11.00 15.86 7.23
N ASP A 181 -10.14 14.94 7.66
CA ASP A 181 -8.82 15.27 8.19
C ASP A 181 -8.00 16.05 7.16
N GLN A 182 -7.96 15.61 5.91
CA GLN A 182 -7.25 16.31 4.82
C GLN A 182 -7.78 17.74 4.62
N ALA A 183 -9.09 17.92 4.53
CA ALA A 183 -9.73 19.22 4.38
C ALA A 183 -9.39 20.14 5.57
N LEU A 184 -9.43 19.62 6.81
CA LEU A 184 -9.00 20.34 8.01
C LEU A 184 -7.53 20.74 7.93
N TRP A 185 -6.64 19.86 7.45
CA TRP A 185 -5.22 20.17 7.27
C TRP A 185 -4.99 21.24 6.20
N GLU A 186 -5.73 21.22 5.09
CA GLU A 186 -5.66 22.23 4.03
C GLU A 186 -6.17 23.59 4.51
N GLY A 187 -7.30 23.62 5.21
CA GLY A 187 -7.83 24.83 5.86
C GLY A 187 -6.80 25.47 6.79
N ARG A 188 -6.16 24.67 7.66
CA ARG A 188 -5.10 25.17 8.56
C ARG A 188 -3.86 25.65 7.82
N ALA A 189 -3.46 24.97 6.75
CA ALA A 189 -2.32 25.41 5.95
C ALA A 189 -2.59 26.75 5.25
N LYS A 190 -3.84 26.99 4.83
CA LYS A 190 -4.27 28.28 4.32
C LYS A 190 -4.25 29.34 5.42
N GLU A 191 -4.86 29.06 6.59
CA GLU A 191 -4.84 29.94 7.76
C GLU A 191 -3.42 30.34 8.17
N ALA A 192 -2.48 29.38 8.21
CA ALA A 192 -1.07 29.65 8.49
C ALA A 192 -0.43 30.62 7.49
N LYS A 193 -0.68 30.44 6.19
CA LYS A 193 -0.17 31.35 5.16
C LYS A 193 -0.78 32.75 5.30
N ASP A 194 -2.07 32.83 5.59
CA ASP A 194 -2.78 34.09 5.79
C ASP A 194 -2.24 34.83 7.02
N LEU A 195 -2.02 34.12 8.15
CA LEU A 195 -1.38 34.67 9.35
C LEU A 195 0.04 35.17 9.07
N MET A 196 0.86 34.38 8.37
CA MET A 196 2.22 34.80 8.01
C MET A 196 2.22 36.06 7.13
N ASN A 197 1.33 36.14 6.14
CA ASN A 197 1.18 37.32 5.29
C ASN A 197 0.72 38.54 6.10
N ALA A 198 -0.28 38.36 6.97
CA ALA A 198 -0.76 39.42 7.86
C ALA A 198 0.33 39.92 8.81
N MET A 199 1.17 39.03 9.35
CA MET A 199 2.30 39.39 10.21
C MET A 199 3.34 40.23 9.45
N LEU A 200 3.66 39.88 8.20
CA LEU A 200 4.59 40.65 7.37
C LEU A 200 4.05 42.05 7.05
N THR A 201 2.75 42.17 6.75
CA THR A 201 2.09 43.46 6.53
C THR A 201 2.07 44.30 7.81
N SER A 202 1.66 43.69 8.93
CA SER A 202 1.62 44.34 10.25
C SER A 202 3.00 44.83 10.70
N ARG A 203 4.08 44.11 10.37
CA ARG A 203 5.45 44.54 10.66
C ARG A 203 5.82 45.83 9.93
N LYS A 204 5.46 45.94 8.64
CA LYS A 204 5.69 47.17 7.85
C LYS A 204 4.89 48.34 8.41
N GLU A 205 3.61 48.12 8.71
CA GLU A 205 2.74 49.14 9.33
C GLU A 205 3.32 49.59 10.69
N ALA A 206 3.78 48.67 11.53
CA ALA A 206 4.39 48.99 12.81
C ALA A 206 5.69 49.80 12.66
N ASP A 207 6.54 49.45 11.69
CA ASP A 207 7.77 50.20 11.39
C ASP A 207 7.47 51.61 10.86
N GLU A 208 6.41 51.78 10.07
CA GLU A 208 5.93 53.07 9.60
C GLU A 208 5.37 53.93 10.74
N LEU A 209 4.53 53.36 11.60
CA LEU A 209 3.99 54.04 12.79
C LEU A 209 5.11 54.44 13.76
N ALA A 210 6.10 53.57 13.95
CA ALA A 210 7.25 53.88 14.79
C ALA A 210 8.05 55.08 14.26
N LYS A 211 8.21 55.19 12.94
CA LYS A 211 8.84 56.35 12.30
C LYS A 211 7.99 57.62 12.37
N GLN A 212 6.69 57.51 12.15
CA GLN A 212 5.77 58.66 12.13
C GLN A 212 5.63 59.32 13.50
N TYR A 213 5.61 58.53 14.58
CA TYR A 213 5.36 59.02 15.93
C TYR A 213 6.61 59.06 16.81
N ASP A 214 7.79 58.91 16.22
CA ASP A 214 9.08 58.79 16.89
C ASP A 214 9.00 57.83 18.10
N MET A 215 8.26 56.73 17.93
CA MET A 215 8.22 55.64 18.91
C MET A 215 9.49 54.82 18.72
N ARG A 216 10.65 55.45 18.90
CA ARG A 216 11.91 54.76 18.94
C ARG A 216 11.79 53.74 20.07
N PRO A 217 11.91 52.43 19.80
CA PRO A 217 11.91 51.45 20.87
C PRO A 217 13.04 51.84 21.79
N THR A 218 12.70 52.29 23.00
CA THR A 218 13.69 52.61 24.01
C THR A 218 14.53 51.34 24.12
N PRO A 219 15.81 51.35 23.71
CA PRO A 219 16.61 50.14 23.68
C PRO A 219 16.53 49.59 25.09
N ALA A 220 15.85 48.45 25.23
CA ALA A 220 15.54 47.90 26.53
C ALA A 220 16.86 47.82 27.28
N ALA A 221 16.91 48.43 28.47
CA ALA A 221 18.09 48.47 29.34
C ALA A 221 18.63 47.06 29.70
N ALA A 222 18.02 45.99 29.18
CA ALA A 222 18.44 44.61 29.23
C ALA A 222 19.83 44.34 28.63
N ALA A 223 20.39 45.20 27.78
CA ALA A 223 21.79 45.04 27.33
C ALA A 223 22.84 45.44 28.40
N ALA A 224 22.43 46.12 29.48
CA ALA A 224 23.33 46.52 30.57
C ALA A 224 23.36 45.55 31.76
N ALA A 225 22.50 44.51 31.76
CA ALA A 225 22.51 43.46 32.79
C ALA A 225 23.33 42.23 32.33
N ALA A 226 24.52 42.46 31.79
CA ALA A 226 25.53 41.41 31.75
C ALA A 226 26.00 41.16 33.21
N PRO A 227 25.89 39.93 33.74
CA PRO A 227 26.35 39.61 35.08
C PRO A 227 27.87 39.52 35.07
N GLY A 228 28.55 40.66 35.25
CA GLY A 228 30.00 40.72 35.23
C GLY A 228 30.53 41.95 35.94
N GLY A 229 30.77 41.82 37.24
CA GLY A 229 31.61 42.75 38.00
C GLY A 229 30.89 43.40 39.18
N GLU A 230 31.10 42.82 40.37
CA GLU A 230 31.05 43.56 41.62
C GLU A 230 32.02 44.75 41.51
N ALA A 231 31.48 45.94 41.27
CA ALA A 231 32.19 47.19 41.48
C ALA A 231 31.25 48.12 42.25
N ASP A 232 31.45 48.06 43.56
CA ASP A 232 31.16 49.07 44.55
C ASP A 232 31.40 50.50 44.01
N ALA A 233 30.37 51.34 44.07
CA ALA A 233 30.42 52.73 44.53
C ALA A 233 29.19 53.50 44.03
N GLY A 234 28.45 54.06 44.99
CA GLY A 234 27.26 54.86 44.77
C GLY A 234 27.48 56.00 43.78
N ALA A 235 26.72 55.97 42.69
CA ALA A 235 26.48 57.12 41.84
C ALA A 235 24.98 57.37 41.80
N ALA A 236 24.60 58.54 42.30
CA ALA A 236 23.24 59.03 42.41
C ALA A 236 22.47 58.82 41.10
N ALA A 237 21.30 58.18 41.21
CA ALA A 237 20.31 58.14 40.15
C ALA A 237 20.02 59.60 39.72
N PRO A 238 20.31 60.00 38.48
CA PRO A 238 19.88 61.31 38.01
C PRO A 238 18.36 61.26 37.94
N ALA A 239 17.72 61.99 38.85
CA ALA A 239 16.33 62.38 38.75
C ALA A 239 16.18 63.23 37.49
N ALA A 240 16.02 62.56 36.34
CA ALA A 240 15.72 63.19 35.07
C ALA A 240 14.28 63.69 35.13
N GLY A 241 14.11 64.88 35.72
CA GLY A 241 12.94 65.73 35.66
C GLY A 241 12.72 66.29 34.26
N GLY A 242 12.53 65.40 33.28
CA GLY A 242 12.02 65.73 31.97
C GLY A 242 10.50 65.55 31.94
N GLU A 243 9.76 66.43 32.59
CA GLU A 243 8.29 66.56 32.45
C GLU A 243 7.86 67.07 31.04
N GLY A 244 8.81 67.21 30.12
CA GLY A 244 8.60 67.75 28.78
C GLY A 244 8.00 66.73 27.82
N GLY A 245 6.68 66.55 27.89
CA GLY A 245 5.90 65.83 26.89
C GLY A 245 5.49 64.45 27.37
N SER A 246 4.34 64.37 28.06
CA SER A 246 3.60 63.12 28.12
C SER A 246 3.35 62.67 26.69
N GLY A 247 4.19 61.76 26.19
CA GLY A 247 4.13 61.18 24.85
C GLY A 247 2.82 60.45 24.66
N HIS A 248 1.76 61.23 24.45
CA HIS A 248 0.40 60.78 24.30
C HIS A 248 0.34 60.05 22.97
N ILE A 249 0.23 58.73 23.05
CA ILE A 249 0.09 57.89 21.87
C ILE A 249 -1.31 58.15 21.30
N PRO A 250 -1.44 58.58 20.04
CA PRO A 250 -2.75 58.80 19.44
C PRO A 250 -3.58 57.51 19.40
N ASP A 251 -4.90 57.62 19.50
CA ASP A 251 -5.79 56.45 19.58
C ASP A 251 -5.66 55.53 18.37
N VAL A 252 -5.46 56.09 17.17
CA VAL A 252 -5.22 55.34 15.94
C VAL A 252 -3.99 54.42 16.08
N VAL A 253 -2.94 54.91 16.74
CA VAL A 253 -1.73 54.13 16.99
C VAL A 253 -2.00 53.04 18.05
N ILE A 254 -2.75 53.35 19.11
CA ILE A 254 -3.19 52.37 20.11
C ILE A 254 -3.97 51.23 19.44
N MET A 255 -4.95 51.57 18.59
CA MET A 255 -5.74 50.58 17.84
C MET A 255 -4.86 49.70 16.96
N LYS A 256 -3.91 50.28 16.22
CA LYS A 256 -2.97 49.51 15.39
C LYS A 256 -2.05 48.60 16.23
N MET A 257 -1.62 49.05 17.40
CA MET A 257 -0.86 48.23 18.34
C MET A 257 -1.69 47.07 18.90
N LEU A 258 -2.95 47.30 19.26
CA LEU A 258 -3.89 46.27 19.72
C LEU A 258 -4.23 45.27 18.61
N ALA A 259 -4.45 45.73 17.38
CA ALA A 259 -4.70 44.86 16.23
C ALA A 259 -3.49 43.95 15.95
N ARG A 260 -2.27 44.49 16.05
CA ARG A 260 -1.03 43.71 15.96
C ARG A 260 -0.93 42.69 17.11
N GLU A 261 -1.28 43.06 18.33
CA GLU A 261 -1.27 42.16 19.48
C GLU A 261 -2.26 40.99 19.33
N ALA A 262 -3.48 41.26 18.85
CA ALA A 262 -4.47 40.23 18.55
C ALA A 262 -3.99 39.27 17.44
N LEU A 263 -3.34 39.81 16.41
CA LEU A 263 -2.74 39.02 15.34
C LEU A 263 -1.61 38.12 15.86
N LEU A 264 -0.67 38.67 16.64
CA LEU A 264 0.45 37.90 17.19
C LEU A 264 -0.01 36.85 18.22
N THR A 265 -1.05 37.15 18.99
CA THR A 265 -1.69 36.17 19.88
C THR A 265 -2.32 35.03 19.07
N SER A 266 -2.98 35.33 17.95
CA SER A 266 -3.54 34.32 17.04
C SER A 266 -2.45 33.46 16.40
N ALA A 267 -1.34 34.07 15.97
CA ALA A 267 -0.18 33.35 15.46
C ALA A 267 0.44 32.40 16.50
N LYS A 268 0.59 32.86 17.75
CA LYS A 268 1.08 32.03 18.86
C LYS A 268 0.13 30.88 19.18
N LEU A 269 -1.18 31.14 19.22
CA LEU A 269 -2.22 30.12 19.42
C LEU A 269 -2.17 29.05 18.33
N TYR A 270 -2.03 29.45 17.06
CA TYR A 270 -1.88 28.51 15.95
C TYR A 270 -0.68 27.59 16.16
N ALA A 271 0.50 28.15 16.45
CA ALA A 271 1.71 27.37 16.69
C ALA A 271 1.58 26.41 17.89
N LEU A 272 0.99 26.86 19.00
CA LEU A 272 0.73 26.00 20.16
C LEU A 272 -0.28 24.90 19.88
N SER A 273 -1.33 25.18 19.11
CA SER A 273 -2.34 24.20 18.72
C SER A 273 -1.72 23.08 17.86
N PHE A 274 -0.79 23.44 16.96
CA PHE A 274 -0.05 22.50 16.15
C PHE A 274 0.86 21.61 17.01
N ASP A 275 1.64 22.20 17.93
CA ASP A 275 2.50 21.46 18.85
C ASP A 275 1.69 20.52 19.75
N HIS A 276 0.53 20.98 20.23
CA HIS A 276 -0.39 20.17 21.03
C HIS A 276 -0.85 18.93 20.26
N GLN A 277 -1.25 19.08 18.98
CA GLN A 277 -1.64 17.95 18.15
C GLN A 277 -0.49 16.99 17.87
N MET A 278 0.72 17.49 17.65
CA MET A 278 1.90 16.62 17.48
C MET A 278 2.21 15.82 18.76
N ALA A 279 2.06 16.45 19.92
CA ALA A 279 2.19 15.77 21.20
C ALA A 279 1.08 14.72 21.41
N GLN A 280 -0.16 14.99 21.00
CA GLN A 280 -1.25 14.00 21.04
C GLN A 280 -0.96 12.78 20.16
N LYS A 281 -0.49 13.00 18.92
CA LYS A 281 -0.08 11.90 18.02
C LYS A 281 1.07 11.09 18.62
N THR A 282 2.05 11.76 19.22
CA THR A 282 3.17 11.10 19.91
C THR A 282 2.67 10.26 21.08
N LEU A 283 1.75 10.79 21.89
CA LEU A 283 1.15 10.07 23.02
C LEU A 283 0.38 8.82 22.56
N ALA A 284 -0.42 8.94 21.49
CA ALA A 284 -1.14 7.81 20.92
C ALA A 284 -0.18 6.71 20.44
N SER A 285 0.90 7.10 19.75
CA SER A 285 1.94 6.17 19.31
C SER A 285 2.64 5.46 20.48
N VAL A 286 3.01 6.20 21.53
CA VAL A 286 3.64 5.62 22.74
C VAL A 286 2.68 4.67 23.46
N LYS A 287 1.40 5.03 23.59
CA LYS A 287 0.37 4.14 24.18
C LYS A 287 0.23 2.84 23.39
N LEU A 288 0.26 2.91 22.06
CA LEU A 288 0.22 1.74 21.19
C LEU A 288 1.47 0.85 21.39
N GLN A 289 2.66 1.45 21.46
CA GLN A 289 3.90 0.72 21.72
C GLN A 289 3.91 0.03 23.08
N ILE A 290 3.39 0.69 24.13
CA ILE A 290 3.22 0.07 25.46
C ILE A 290 2.30 -1.15 25.36
N ARG A 291 1.13 -0.99 24.72
CA ARG A 291 0.16 -2.09 24.54
C ARG A 291 0.74 -3.29 23.79
N HIS A 292 1.64 -3.06 22.84
CA HIS A 292 2.34 -4.15 22.13
C HIS A 292 3.51 -4.74 22.92
N GLY A 293 4.18 -3.96 23.76
CA GLY A 293 5.33 -4.42 24.55
C GLY A 293 4.96 -5.22 25.79
N GLU A 294 3.78 -5.00 26.36
CA GLU A 294 3.28 -5.69 27.57
C GLU A 294 3.14 -7.22 27.40
N PRO A 295 2.52 -7.75 26.32
CA PRO A 295 2.42 -9.19 26.13
C PRO A 295 3.77 -9.89 25.99
N GLU A 296 4.76 -9.23 25.37
CA GLU A 296 6.11 -9.76 25.22
C GLU A 296 6.83 -9.85 26.57
N LEU A 297 6.68 -8.83 27.43
CA LEU A 297 7.21 -8.87 28.79
C LEU A 297 6.56 -9.98 29.63
N GLU A 298 5.25 -10.17 29.51
CA GLU A 298 4.55 -11.29 30.16
C GLU A 298 5.00 -12.64 29.63
N ARG A 299 5.24 -12.78 28.33
CA ARG A 299 5.76 -14.01 27.71
C ARG A 299 7.14 -14.36 28.28
N LEU A 300 8.06 -13.40 28.31
CA LEU A 300 9.40 -13.56 28.87
C LEU A 300 9.36 -13.88 30.38
N LYS A 301 8.39 -13.30 31.11
CA LYS A 301 8.17 -13.64 32.52
C LYS A 301 7.76 -15.11 32.70
N ARG A 302 6.83 -15.60 31.87
CA ARG A 302 6.39 -17.02 31.88
C ARG A 302 7.55 -17.94 31.50
N GLU A 303 8.30 -17.64 30.44
CA GLU A 303 9.49 -18.40 30.03
C GLU A 303 10.54 -18.48 31.15
N LEU A 304 10.79 -17.36 31.86
CA LEU A 304 11.70 -17.32 32.99
C LEU A 304 11.18 -18.13 34.20
N GLU A 305 9.86 -18.14 34.43
CA GLU A 305 9.23 -18.98 35.46
C GLU A 305 9.30 -20.46 35.08
N ASP A 306 9.05 -20.81 33.82
CA ASP A 306 9.13 -22.18 33.31
C ASP A 306 10.56 -22.71 33.41
N LEU A 307 11.58 -21.95 33.02
CA LEU A 307 12.99 -22.34 33.14
C LEU A 307 13.44 -22.55 34.59
N LYS A 308 12.80 -21.88 35.57
CA LYS A 308 13.06 -22.11 37.00
C LYS A 308 12.46 -23.42 37.50
N HIS A 309 11.34 -23.86 36.94
CA HIS A 309 10.60 -25.04 37.39
C HIS A 309 10.76 -26.27 36.48
N ALA A 310 11.37 -26.10 35.31
CA ALA A 310 11.60 -27.18 34.34
C ALA A 310 12.42 -28.30 34.99
N PRO A 311 11.87 -29.52 35.10
CA PRO A 311 12.63 -30.65 35.63
C PRO A 311 13.79 -30.93 34.67
N ARG A 312 15.02 -30.92 35.21
CA ARG A 312 16.25 -31.22 34.46
C ARG A 312 16.28 -32.72 34.14
N GLY A 313 15.50 -33.11 33.14
CA GLY A 313 15.36 -34.49 32.70
C GLY A 313 16.68 -35.02 32.14
N LEU A 314 17.21 -36.06 32.76
CA LEU A 314 18.38 -36.81 32.29
C LEU A 314 17.93 -38.09 31.60
N GLU A 315 17.21 -37.96 30.49
CA GLU A 315 16.78 -39.11 29.70
C GLU A 315 17.74 -39.31 28.52
N GLY A 316 18.73 -40.17 28.75
CA GLY A 316 19.69 -40.61 27.74
C GLY A 316 20.33 -41.94 28.15
N THR A 317 20.48 -42.86 27.20
CA THR A 317 21.21 -44.11 27.41
C THR A 317 22.71 -43.85 27.25
N PHE A 318 23.41 -43.59 28.36
CA PHE A 318 24.85 -43.32 28.37
C PHE A 318 25.68 -44.62 28.41
N ARG A 319 26.75 -44.70 27.60
CA ARG A 319 27.62 -45.89 27.56
C ARG A 319 28.59 -45.97 28.73
N THR A 320 28.95 -44.84 29.32
CA THR A 320 29.86 -44.77 30.49
C THR A 320 29.44 -43.69 31.49
N ALA A 321 29.79 -43.87 32.76
CA ALA A 321 29.50 -42.89 33.82
C ALA A 321 30.18 -41.54 33.60
N ALA A 322 31.38 -41.52 33.02
CA ALA A 322 32.10 -40.28 32.70
C ALA A 322 31.42 -39.49 31.56
N GLU A 323 30.84 -40.19 30.59
CA GLU A 323 30.05 -39.57 29.51
C GLU A 323 28.74 -39.01 30.04
N MET A 324 28.06 -39.73 30.95
CA MET A 324 26.89 -39.22 31.67
C MET A 324 27.21 -37.93 32.42
N GLU A 325 28.33 -37.87 33.15
CA GLU A 325 28.70 -36.68 33.93
C GLU A 325 29.07 -35.49 33.03
N ARG A 326 29.78 -35.71 31.91
CA ARG A 326 30.03 -34.64 30.93
C ARG A 326 28.74 -34.12 30.30
N HIS A 327 27.81 -35.01 29.98
CA HIS A 327 26.51 -34.62 29.45
C HIS A 327 25.66 -33.87 30.49
N ARG A 328 25.74 -34.25 31.78
CA ARG A 328 25.15 -33.47 32.88
C ARG A 328 25.68 -32.05 32.94
N HIS A 329 27.00 -31.88 32.85
CA HIS A 329 27.62 -30.56 32.84
C HIS A 329 27.21 -29.76 31.61
N GLN A 330 27.21 -30.36 30.41
CA GLN A 330 26.77 -29.68 29.19
C GLN A 330 25.30 -29.25 29.25
N LEU A 331 24.40 -30.09 29.75
CA LEU A 331 23.00 -29.71 29.96
C LEU A 331 22.85 -28.63 31.02
N ALA A 332 23.66 -28.65 32.08
CA ALA A 332 23.64 -27.63 33.12
C ALA A 332 24.14 -26.27 32.57
N ASP A 333 25.23 -26.28 31.81
CA ASP A 333 25.79 -25.07 31.20
C ASP A 333 24.83 -24.49 30.15
N ALA A 334 24.25 -25.32 29.28
CA ALA A 334 23.25 -24.89 28.30
C ALA A 334 21.99 -24.33 28.97
N ALA A 335 21.50 -24.94 30.05
CA ALA A 335 20.35 -24.42 30.81
C ALA A 335 20.67 -23.09 31.51
N ILE A 336 21.90 -22.91 32.00
CA ILE A 336 22.35 -21.64 32.58
C ILE A 336 22.42 -20.56 31.49
N GLU A 337 22.94 -20.88 30.31
CA GLU A 337 23.01 -19.97 29.17
C GLU A 337 21.61 -19.52 28.72
N GLU A 338 20.69 -20.45 28.50
CA GLU A 338 19.29 -20.15 28.15
C GLU A 338 18.61 -19.29 29.23
N GLN A 339 18.80 -19.62 30.51
CA GLN A 339 18.28 -18.82 31.62
C GLN A 339 18.84 -17.40 31.63
N LEU A 340 20.14 -17.23 31.35
CA LEU A 340 20.79 -15.91 31.28
C LEU A 340 20.31 -15.10 30.08
N GLU A 341 20.09 -15.73 28.93
CA GLU A 341 19.53 -15.09 27.74
C GLU A 341 18.11 -14.57 27.99
N VAL A 342 17.20 -15.43 28.50
CA VAL A 342 15.83 -15.03 28.83
C VAL A 342 15.81 -13.97 29.93
N GLN A 343 16.68 -14.07 30.94
CA GLN A 343 16.79 -13.05 31.98
C GLN A 343 17.27 -11.70 31.42
N THR A 344 18.21 -11.71 30.48
CA THR A 344 18.73 -10.50 29.83
C THR A 344 17.64 -9.87 28.96
N ALA A 345 16.97 -10.66 28.12
CA ALA A 345 15.83 -10.20 27.32
C ALA A 345 14.70 -9.61 28.18
N PHE A 346 14.37 -10.25 29.31
CA PHE A 346 13.39 -9.74 30.25
C PHE A 346 13.78 -8.37 30.84
N ARG A 347 15.05 -8.19 31.23
CA ARG A 347 15.54 -6.91 31.75
C ARG A 347 15.54 -5.81 30.68
N GLU A 348 15.97 -6.13 29.47
CA GLU A 348 15.99 -5.20 28.35
C GLU A 348 14.58 -4.76 27.95
N GLN A 349 13.65 -5.70 27.83
CA GLN A 349 12.25 -5.40 27.54
C GLN A 349 11.61 -4.60 28.68
N GLY A 350 11.92 -4.92 29.94
CA GLY A 350 11.48 -4.16 31.10
C GLY A 350 11.99 -2.71 31.09
N ALA A 351 13.27 -2.50 30.79
CA ALA A 351 13.88 -1.17 30.67
C ALA A 351 13.28 -0.36 29.51
N LYS A 352 13.03 -1.01 28.37
CA LYS A 352 12.35 -0.41 27.22
C LYS A 352 10.93 0.03 27.55
N LEU A 353 10.14 -0.85 28.20
CA LEU A 353 8.78 -0.53 28.60
C LEU A 353 8.74 0.61 29.62
N GLN A 354 9.65 0.60 30.61
CA GLN A 354 9.80 1.70 31.57
C GLN A 354 10.10 3.03 30.87
N SER A 355 11.02 3.03 29.89
CA SER A 355 11.33 4.23 29.11
C SER A 355 10.11 4.76 28.33
N LEU A 356 9.27 3.86 27.79
CA LEU A 356 8.01 4.25 27.14
C LEU A 356 7.00 4.85 28.13
N TYR A 357 6.90 4.31 29.35
CA TYR A 357 6.06 4.85 30.42
C TYR A 357 6.52 6.25 30.86
N ASP A 358 7.83 6.46 31.05
CA ASP A 358 8.38 7.78 31.37
C ASP A 358 8.11 8.78 30.24
N LYS A 359 8.27 8.35 28.98
CA LYS A 359 7.96 9.17 27.81
C LYS A 359 6.47 9.53 27.76
N LYS A 360 5.57 8.57 28.02
CA LYS A 360 4.13 8.80 28.12
C LYS A 360 3.81 9.88 29.15
N GLN A 361 4.33 9.75 30.37
CA GLN A 361 4.10 10.73 31.44
C GLN A 361 4.59 12.13 31.08
N ARG A 362 5.79 12.25 30.50
CA ARG A 362 6.32 13.54 30.01
C ARG A 362 5.43 14.16 28.95
N THR A 363 4.98 13.37 27.97
CA THR A 363 4.07 13.86 26.92
C THR A 363 2.70 14.26 27.45
N GLU A 364 2.15 13.56 28.45
CA GLU A 364 0.88 13.92 29.10
C GLU A 364 1.01 15.25 29.88
N PHE A 365 2.11 15.43 30.62
CA PHE A 365 2.41 16.69 31.30
C PHE A 365 2.56 17.86 30.33
N GLU A 366 3.26 17.63 29.22
CA GLU A 366 3.44 18.62 28.15
C GLU A 366 2.12 19.04 27.48
N LEU A 367 1.19 18.09 27.28
CA LEU A 367 -0.15 18.38 26.77
C LEU A 367 -0.93 19.26 27.74
N ALA A 368 -0.95 18.88 29.02
CA ALA A 368 -1.64 19.65 30.05
C ALA A 368 -1.08 21.09 30.18
N LYS A 369 0.25 21.26 30.06
CA LYS A 369 0.88 22.58 30.03
C LYS A 369 0.46 23.40 28.82
N ARG A 370 0.39 22.79 27.63
CA ARG A 370 -0.06 23.48 26.41
C ARG A 370 -1.54 23.86 26.49
N ASP A 371 -2.38 23.02 27.08
CA ASP A 371 -3.81 23.32 27.26
C ASP A 371 -4.05 24.53 28.16
N THR A 372 -3.29 24.65 29.25
CA THR A 372 -3.39 25.82 30.13
C THR A 372 -2.92 27.09 29.43
N GLU A 373 -1.82 27.02 28.66
CA GLU A 373 -1.33 28.16 27.87
C GLU A 373 -2.33 28.57 26.78
N ILE A 374 -2.93 27.63 26.05
CA ILE A 374 -3.96 27.91 25.05
C ILE A 374 -5.17 28.61 25.68
N LYS A 375 -5.64 28.15 26.85
CA LYS A 375 -6.76 28.77 27.58
C LYS A 375 -6.42 30.21 28.00
N GLN A 376 -5.23 30.44 28.54
CA GLN A 376 -4.77 31.78 28.94
C GLN A 376 -4.69 32.72 27.73
N LEU A 377 -4.13 32.26 26.62
CA LEU A 377 -4.00 33.06 25.40
C LEU A 377 -5.35 33.35 24.74
N ASN A 378 -6.32 32.44 24.79
CA ASN A 378 -7.68 32.71 24.33
C ASN A 378 -8.35 33.80 25.19
N GLY A 379 -8.17 33.77 26.52
CA GLY A 379 -8.63 34.83 27.41
C GLY A 379 -7.96 36.18 27.14
N TRP A 380 -6.65 36.18 26.88
CA TRP A 380 -5.91 37.38 26.49
C TRP A 380 -6.39 37.93 25.15
N LYS A 381 -6.53 37.08 24.14
CA LYS A 381 -7.04 37.44 22.81
C LYS A 381 -8.40 38.12 22.91
N ALA A 382 -9.35 37.53 23.63
CA ALA A 382 -10.68 38.11 23.84
C ALA A 382 -10.60 39.47 24.56
N THR A 383 -9.69 39.63 25.52
CA THR A 383 -9.49 40.92 26.22
C THR A 383 -8.97 42.00 25.26
N VAL A 384 -8.00 41.67 24.40
CA VAL A 384 -7.42 42.60 23.42
C VAL A 384 -8.44 42.94 22.32
N GLU A 385 -9.18 41.96 21.81
CA GLU A 385 -10.22 42.17 20.78
C GLU A 385 -11.36 43.05 21.32
N ASN A 386 -11.85 42.80 22.54
CA ASN A 386 -12.85 43.65 23.18
C ASN A 386 -12.35 45.09 23.40
N LEU A 387 -11.06 45.26 23.72
CA LEU A 387 -10.48 46.59 23.87
C LEU A 387 -10.38 47.30 22.51
N LEU A 388 -9.97 46.58 21.47
CA LEU A 388 -9.91 47.07 20.10
C LEU A 388 -11.29 47.54 19.60
N GLU A 389 -12.34 46.73 19.79
CA GLU A 389 -13.72 47.03 19.40
C GLU A 389 -14.23 48.30 20.11
N ARG A 390 -14.02 48.42 21.42
CA ARG A 390 -14.43 49.61 22.19
C ARG A 390 -13.70 50.88 21.76
N PHE A 391 -12.42 50.78 21.40
CA PHE A 391 -11.69 51.92 20.84
C PHE A 391 -12.25 52.30 19.46
N ASP A 392 -12.51 51.31 18.61
CA ASP A 392 -13.08 51.52 17.28
C ASP A 392 -14.45 52.22 17.34
N ASP A 393 -15.34 51.77 18.22
CA ASP A 393 -16.65 52.37 18.44
C ASP A 393 -16.56 53.84 18.88
N LEU A 394 -15.70 54.15 19.85
CA LEU A 394 -15.53 55.52 20.35
C LEU A 394 -14.87 56.44 19.31
N VAL A 395 -13.92 55.94 18.53
CA VAL A 395 -13.28 56.69 17.44
C VAL A 395 -14.26 56.95 16.31
N LYS A 396 -15.09 55.96 15.93
CA LYS A 396 -16.17 56.14 14.95
C LYS A 396 -17.21 57.14 15.43
N GLN A 397 -17.61 57.11 16.70
CA GLN A 397 -18.49 58.12 17.29
C GLN A 397 -17.87 59.52 17.21
N GLN A 398 -16.56 59.65 17.49
CA GLN A 398 -15.85 60.92 17.36
C GLN A 398 -15.82 61.42 15.91
N GLN A 399 -15.57 60.52 14.95
CA GLN A 399 -15.56 60.85 13.52
C GLN A 399 -16.94 61.30 13.03
N LEU A 400 -18.01 60.57 13.38
CA LEU A 400 -19.38 60.95 13.03
C LEU A 400 -19.76 62.32 13.57
N LEU A 401 -19.41 62.62 14.82
CA LEU A 401 -19.67 63.93 15.42
C LEU A 401 -18.87 65.04 14.73
N GLN A 402 -17.65 64.74 14.29
CA GLN A 402 -16.83 65.66 13.51
C GLN A 402 -17.40 65.92 12.12
N GLU A 403 -17.90 64.88 11.43
CA GLU A 403 -18.57 65.02 10.14
C GLU A 403 -19.85 65.86 10.24
N ILE A 404 -20.62 65.71 11.33
CA ILE A 404 -21.81 66.52 11.60
C ILE A 404 -21.44 67.99 11.81
N ASP A 405 -20.38 68.28 12.58
CA ASP A 405 -19.91 69.65 12.81
C ASP A 405 -19.36 70.28 11.52
N ASP A 406 -18.58 69.53 10.74
CA ASP A 406 -18.07 69.98 9.44
C ASP A 406 -19.22 70.24 8.43
N ALA A 407 -20.24 69.37 8.41
CA ALA A 407 -21.44 69.58 7.60
C ALA A 407 -22.25 70.80 8.06
N ALA A 408 -22.37 71.04 9.37
CA ALA A 408 -23.04 72.22 9.92
C ALA A 408 -22.30 73.52 9.57
N LEU A 409 -20.96 73.50 9.60
CA LEU A 409 -20.12 74.64 9.19
C LEU A 409 -20.24 74.92 7.69
N TYR A 410 -20.28 73.88 6.85
CA TYR A 410 -20.46 74.04 5.41
C TYR A 410 -21.86 74.58 5.06
N SER A 411 -22.89 74.08 5.74
CA SER A 411 -24.28 74.55 5.57
C SER A 411 -24.43 76.02 5.98
N SER A 412 -23.82 76.42 7.11
CA SER A 412 -23.85 77.79 7.63
C SER A 412 -23.12 78.80 6.72
N SER A 413 -22.07 78.36 6.03
CA SER A 413 -21.34 79.21 5.07
C SER A 413 -22.08 79.39 3.74
N SER A 414 -22.93 78.43 3.35
CA SER A 414 -23.73 78.51 2.12
C SER A 414 -25.00 79.38 2.25
N SER A 415 -25.54 79.52 3.47
CA SER A 415 -26.80 80.23 3.73
C SER A 415 -26.68 81.78 3.64
N GLY A 416 -25.46 82.31 3.51
CA GLY A 416 -25.20 83.75 3.42
C GLY A 416 -25.34 84.39 2.03
N ARG A 417 -25.70 83.65 0.96
CA ARG A 417 -25.57 84.18 -0.42
C ARG A 417 -26.75 84.04 -1.39
N VAL A 418 -27.93 83.60 -0.97
CA VAL A 418 -29.10 83.56 -1.87
C VAL A 418 -30.29 84.31 -1.26
N ALA A 419 -30.18 85.63 -1.25
CA ALA A 419 -31.35 86.48 -1.36
C ALA A 419 -31.64 86.69 -2.85
N ALA A 420 -32.90 86.48 -3.24
CA ALA A 420 -33.53 86.80 -4.53
C ALA A 420 -33.35 85.79 -5.69
N ALA A 421 -34.18 84.74 -5.70
CA ALA A 421 -34.99 84.38 -6.87
C ALA A 421 -36.08 83.38 -6.44
N GLY A 422 -37.35 83.80 -6.53
CA GLY A 422 -38.49 82.98 -6.15
C GLY A 422 -38.71 81.81 -7.11
N ALA A 423 -38.77 80.60 -6.56
CA ALA A 423 -39.41 79.45 -7.18
C ALA A 423 -39.82 78.46 -6.08
N THR A 424 -41.13 78.31 -5.88
CA THR A 424 -41.78 77.34 -4.99
C THR A 424 -41.75 75.95 -5.61
N PRO A 425 -41.28 74.90 -4.91
CA PRO A 425 -41.60 73.52 -5.24
C PRO A 425 -42.58 72.94 -4.20
N GLN A 426 -43.78 72.61 -4.66
CA GLN A 426 -44.76 71.78 -3.95
C GLN A 426 -44.36 70.31 -4.05
N GLY A 427 -44.09 69.65 -2.92
CA GLY A 427 -43.86 68.20 -2.88
C GLY A 427 -43.92 67.64 -1.45
N PRO A 428 -44.93 66.82 -1.08
CA PRO A 428 -45.19 66.40 0.30
C PRO A 428 -44.17 65.42 0.91
N ALA A 429 -43.18 64.96 0.14
CA ALA A 429 -42.14 64.04 0.63
C ALA A 429 -40.93 64.78 1.26
N ALA A 430 -40.68 66.03 0.89
CA ALA A 430 -39.55 66.81 1.43
C ALA A 430 -39.85 67.40 2.82
N GLU A 431 -41.13 67.66 3.10
CA GLU A 431 -41.58 68.28 4.36
C GLU A 431 -41.47 67.32 5.55
N ALA A 432 -41.63 66.02 5.32
CA ALA A 432 -41.46 64.99 6.36
C ALA A 432 -39.99 64.76 6.76
N ALA A 433 -39.05 64.88 5.82
CA ALA A 433 -37.61 64.74 6.09
C ALA A 433 -37.05 65.96 6.82
N ALA A 434 -37.52 67.16 6.49
CA ALA A 434 -37.14 68.39 7.20
C ALA A 434 -37.70 68.42 8.64
N ALA A 435 -38.95 67.99 8.84
CA ALA A 435 -39.55 67.91 10.17
C ALA A 435 -38.86 66.89 11.10
N ALA A 436 -38.34 65.78 10.56
CA ALA A 436 -37.59 64.79 11.34
C ALA A 436 -36.21 65.30 11.75
N ALA A 437 -35.55 66.09 10.90
CA ALA A 437 -34.26 66.72 11.22
C ALA A 437 -34.42 67.82 12.28
N ASP A 438 -35.49 68.64 12.20
CA ASP A 438 -35.80 69.66 13.21
C ASP A 438 -36.20 69.04 14.56
N ALA A 439 -36.91 67.90 14.56
CA ALA A 439 -37.26 67.20 15.80
C ALA A 439 -36.04 66.60 16.52
N ALA A 440 -35.05 66.10 15.77
CA ALA A 440 -33.79 65.60 16.34
C ALA A 440 -32.93 66.75 16.90
N ALA A 441 -32.89 67.89 16.22
CA ALA A 441 -32.19 69.09 16.71
C ALA A 441 -32.85 69.68 17.97
N ALA A 442 -34.19 69.68 18.05
CA ALA A 442 -34.94 70.16 19.21
C ALA A 442 -34.78 69.25 20.45
N ALA A 443 -34.60 67.94 20.26
CA ALA A 443 -34.35 67.01 21.37
C ALA A 443 -32.96 67.22 22.01
N ILE A 444 -31.96 67.59 21.22
CA ILE A 444 -30.61 67.91 21.71
C ILE A 444 -30.61 69.26 22.43
N ALA A 445 -31.34 70.26 21.91
CA ALA A 445 -31.45 71.57 22.53
C ALA A 445 -32.23 71.57 23.86
N ALA A 446 -33.09 70.58 24.10
CA ALA A 446 -33.86 70.45 25.34
C ALA A 446 -33.04 69.94 26.54
N GLU A 447 -31.89 69.30 26.31
CA GLU A 447 -31.02 68.78 27.38
C GLU A 447 -30.00 69.82 27.90
N GLU A 448 -29.76 70.91 27.16
CA GLU A 448 -28.83 72.00 27.53
C GLU A 448 -29.50 73.21 28.21
N GLY A 449 -30.69 73.01 28.79
CA GLY A 449 -31.46 74.08 29.44
C GLY A 449 -30.96 74.49 30.83
N ALA A 450 -29.73 75.00 30.98
CA ALA A 450 -29.33 75.83 32.14
C ALA A 450 -27.93 76.50 32.01
N ALA A 451 -27.75 77.47 31.11
CA ALA A 451 -26.72 78.50 31.29
C ALA A 451 -27.06 79.77 30.51
N GLY A 452 -27.03 80.91 31.21
CA GLY A 452 -27.47 82.21 30.69
C GLY A 452 -26.58 82.80 29.58
N PRO A 453 -27.05 83.86 28.91
CA PRO A 453 -26.35 84.48 27.81
C PRO A 453 -25.30 85.48 28.33
N LEU A 454 -24.31 85.75 27.47
CA LEU A 454 -23.32 86.86 27.49
C LEU A 454 -21.89 86.45 27.89
N ALA A 455 -21.07 86.14 26.89
CA ALA A 455 -19.91 86.96 26.54
C ALA A 455 -19.27 86.46 25.23
N ALA A 456 -19.25 87.33 24.23
CA ALA A 456 -18.55 87.13 22.98
C ALA A 456 -17.02 87.07 23.20
N GLY A 457 -16.35 86.16 22.49
CA GLY A 457 -14.94 86.35 22.12
C GLY A 457 -13.90 85.37 22.65
N SER A 458 -14.27 84.22 23.21
CA SER A 458 -13.30 83.16 23.47
C SER A 458 -13.61 81.96 22.59
N ALA A 459 -12.83 81.77 21.53
CA ALA A 459 -12.80 80.53 20.76
C ALA A 459 -12.28 79.42 21.68
N ALA A 460 -13.20 78.85 22.47
CA ALA A 460 -12.91 77.65 23.25
C ALA A 460 -12.36 76.60 22.27
N PRO A 461 -11.25 75.92 22.62
CA PRO A 461 -10.66 74.94 21.74
C PRO A 461 -11.72 73.89 21.40
N ARG A 462 -11.98 73.70 20.10
CA ARG A 462 -12.92 72.73 19.51
C ARG A 462 -12.56 71.25 19.82
N SER A 463 -11.81 70.99 20.88
CA SER A 463 -11.08 69.74 21.11
C SER A 463 -11.92 68.62 21.72
N SER A 464 -13.23 68.77 21.94
CA SER A 464 -14.04 67.68 22.48
C SER A 464 -15.48 67.71 21.97
N LEU A 465 -15.69 67.21 20.75
CA LEU A 465 -17.02 66.93 20.21
C LEU A 465 -17.66 65.68 20.83
N LEU A 466 -16.89 64.84 21.53
CA LEU A 466 -17.42 63.70 22.26
C LEU A 466 -18.20 64.13 23.50
N THR A 467 -19.27 63.39 23.82
CA THR A 467 -19.98 63.57 25.10
C THR A 467 -19.00 63.43 26.26
N PRO A 468 -19.16 64.17 27.37
CA PRO A 468 -18.26 64.09 28.52
C PRO A 468 -18.10 62.65 29.05
N GLN A 469 -19.17 61.85 28.94
CA GLN A 469 -19.16 60.43 29.30
C GLN A 469 -18.29 59.60 28.34
N ALA A 470 -18.41 59.78 27.02
CA ALA A 470 -17.60 59.07 26.03
C ALA A 470 -16.10 59.45 26.16
N HIS A 471 -15.80 60.73 26.42
CA HIS A 471 -14.43 61.18 26.66
C HIS A 471 -13.84 60.57 27.94
N MET A 472 -14.63 60.47 29.02
CA MET A 472 -14.20 59.77 30.24
C MET A 472 -13.95 58.27 29.98
N GLN A 473 -14.82 57.61 29.20
CA GLN A 473 -14.65 56.20 28.83
C GLN A 473 -13.37 55.99 28.01
N LEU A 474 -13.13 56.82 26.98
CA LEU A 474 -11.92 56.76 26.16
C LEU A 474 -10.65 56.93 27.01
N ASN A 475 -10.65 57.87 27.95
CA ASN A 475 -9.53 58.05 28.87
C ASN A 475 -9.32 56.85 29.82
N LYS A 476 -10.39 56.19 30.26
CA LYS A 476 -10.28 54.92 31.02
C LYS A 476 -9.63 53.83 30.17
N LEU A 477 -10.02 53.69 28.90
CA LEU A 477 -9.42 52.70 27.98
C LEU A 477 -7.94 53.00 27.71
N ARG A 478 -7.58 54.28 27.47
CA ARG A 478 -6.18 54.71 27.32
C ARG A 478 -5.35 54.40 28.55
N GLN A 479 -5.89 54.68 29.75
CA GLN A 479 -5.21 54.35 31.00
C GLN A 479 -5.02 52.85 31.17
N HIS A 480 -6.03 52.04 30.87
CA HIS A 480 -5.94 50.58 30.91
C HIS A 480 -4.88 50.06 29.93
N PHE A 481 -4.88 50.58 28.69
CA PHE A 481 -3.86 50.25 27.70
C PHE A 481 -2.45 50.57 28.21
N HIS A 482 -2.21 51.78 28.70
CA HIS A 482 -0.88 52.18 29.16
C HIS A 482 -0.39 51.45 30.41
N LYS A 483 -1.30 51.14 31.35
CA LYS A 483 -0.94 50.50 32.62
C LYS A 483 -0.72 48.99 32.45
N ASP A 484 -1.63 48.33 31.74
CA ASP A 484 -1.77 46.87 31.80
C ASP A 484 -1.35 46.21 30.49
N VAL A 485 -1.82 46.73 29.35
CA VAL A 485 -1.62 46.07 28.03
C VAL A 485 -0.26 46.37 27.43
N ARG A 486 0.17 47.64 27.46
CA ARG A 486 1.40 48.11 26.78
C ARG A 486 2.65 47.34 27.21
N LYS A 487 2.71 46.91 28.48
CA LYS A 487 3.85 46.17 29.04
C LYS A 487 3.88 44.70 28.62
N GLN A 488 2.75 44.17 28.16
CA GLN A 488 2.58 42.77 27.77
C GLN A 488 2.63 42.57 26.25
N LEU A 489 2.75 43.65 25.48
CA LEU A 489 2.80 43.58 24.02
C LEU A 489 3.98 42.75 23.55
N TYR A 490 3.73 41.90 22.55
CA TYR A 490 4.76 41.08 21.95
C TYR A 490 5.85 41.91 21.27
N SER A 491 7.10 41.52 21.53
CA SER A 491 8.28 42.15 20.95
C SER A 491 8.48 41.75 19.48
N ALA A 492 9.38 42.44 18.78
CA ALA A 492 9.82 42.04 17.44
C ALA A 492 10.55 40.69 17.42
N SER A 493 11.14 40.28 18.56
CA SER A 493 11.72 38.95 18.75
C SER A 493 10.63 37.88 18.71
N ASP A 494 9.55 38.09 19.47
CA ASP A 494 8.45 37.14 19.59
C ASP A 494 7.74 36.94 18.25
N ASP A 495 7.51 38.04 17.52
CA ASP A 495 6.99 38.04 16.14
C ASP A 495 7.80 37.10 15.23
N ARG A 496 9.14 37.21 15.23
CA ARG A 496 10.01 36.32 14.45
C ARG A 496 9.90 34.87 14.90
N GLN A 497 9.89 34.62 16.22
CA GLN A 497 9.76 33.27 16.76
C GLN A 497 8.42 32.62 16.37
N PHE A 498 7.30 33.35 16.43
CA PHE A 498 6.00 32.84 16.01
C PHE A 498 5.97 32.57 14.51
N PHE A 499 6.52 33.48 13.71
CA PHE A 499 6.64 33.31 12.26
C PHE A 499 7.44 32.04 11.91
N ASP A 500 8.60 31.84 12.54
CA ASP A 500 9.45 30.67 12.31
C ASP A 500 8.76 29.37 12.76
N ARG A 501 8.02 29.38 13.87
CA ARG A 501 7.24 28.21 14.31
C ARG A 501 6.12 27.85 13.34
N ILE A 502 5.37 28.84 12.83
CA ILE A 502 4.33 28.61 11.81
C ILE A 502 4.97 28.06 10.53
N LYS A 503 6.11 28.61 10.12
CA LYS A 503 6.88 28.13 8.97
C LYS A 503 7.33 26.67 9.16
N CYS A 504 7.83 26.30 10.34
CA CYS A 504 8.18 24.91 10.67
C CYS A 504 6.95 23.99 10.61
N ALA A 505 5.78 24.44 11.08
CA ALA A 505 4.55 23.66 10.99
C ALA A 505 4.12 23.40 9.53
N LEU A 506 4.23 24.41 8.66
CA LEU A 506 3.98 24.26 7.22
C LEU A 506 5.00 23.32 6.55
N ALA A 507 6.28 23.43 6.91
CA ALA A 507 7.34 22.57 6.39
C ALA A 507 7.11 21.10 6.78
N TYR A 508 6.77 20.83 8.04
CA TYR A 508 6.41 19.49 8.51
C TYR A 508 5.23 18.90 7.72
N LYS A 509 4.21 19.70 7.42
CA LYS A 509 3.08 19.23 6.59
C LYS A 509 3.53 18.84 5.19
N ALA A 510 4.34 19.68 4.55
CA ALA A 510 4.86 19.40 3.21
C ALA A 510 5.77 18.16 3.19
N GLU A 511 6.59 17.97 4.23
CA GLU A 511 7.44 16.79 4.39
C GLU A 511 6.58 15.53 4.62
N ARG A 512 5.54 15.60 5.46
CA ARG A 512 4.63 14.48 5.67
C ARG A 512 3.88 14.08 4.41
N ALA A 513 3.44 15.04 3.59
CA ALA A 513 2.83 14.76 2.30
C ALA A 513 3.81 14.03 1.37
N LYS A 514 5.06 14.50 1.29
CA LYS A 514 6.13 13.83 0.52
C LYS A 514 6.45 12.43 1.04
N MET A 515 6.48 12.22 2.35
CA MET A 515 6.70 10.91 2.95
C MET A 515 5.54 9.96 2.61
N ALA A 516 4.29 10.44 2.66
CA ALA A 516 3.14 9.64 2.26
C ALA A 516 3.18 9.27 0.76
N GLU A 517 3.54 10.23 -0.11
CA GLU A 517 3.77 9.96 -1.54
C GLU A 517 4.88 8.91 -1.74
N GLN A 518 6.00 9.03 -1.02
CA GLN A 518 7.10 8.05 -1.08
C GLN A 518 6.70 6.67 -0.55
N GLU A 519 5.89 6.60 0.51
CA GLU A 519 5.35 5.34 1.03
C GLU A 519 4.42 4.68 0.01
N VAL A 520 3.57 5.45 -0.68
CA VAL A 520 2.73 4.94 -1.78
C VAL A 520 3.59 4.40 -2.91
N ILE A 521 4.58 5.16 -3.38
CA ILE A 521 5.52 4.71 -4.43
C ILE A 521 6.26 3.44 -4.00
N ALA A 522 6.68 3.34 -2.74
CA ALA A 522 7.36 2.17 -2.20
C ALA A 522 6.42 0.95 -2.12
N MET A 523 5.15 1.15 -1.74
CA MET A 523 4.14 0.09 -1.74
C MET A 523 3.82 -0.39 -3.16
N GLU A 524 3.75 0.51 -4.13
CA GLU A 524 3.56 0.17 -5.55
C GLU A 524 4.76 -0.58 -6.12
N ALA A 525 5.98 -0.15 -5.81
CA ALA A 525 7.20 -0.84 -6.21
C ALA A 525 7.28 -2.26 -5.61
N ALA A 526 6.95 -2.42 -4.32
CA ALA A 526 6.88 -3.72 -3.68
C ALA A 526 5.78 -4.62 -4.27
N ALA A 527 4.64 -4.05 -4.64
CA ALA A 527 3.57 -4.76 -5.34
C ALA A 527 4.01 -5.21 -6.74
N ALA A 528 4.72 -4.35 -7.48
CA ALA A 528 5.28 -4.67 -8.79
C ALA A 528 6.34 -5.78 -8.69
N GLU A 529 7.21 -5.74 -7.68
CA GLU A 529 8.21 -6.79 -7.43
C GLU A 529 7.54 -8.13 -7.07
N SER A 530 6.51 -8.10 -6.22
CA SER A 530 5.71 -9.28 -5.89
C SER A 530 5.03 -9.88 -7.12
N LYS A 531 4.47 -9.03 -8.00
CA LYS A 531 3.87 -9.46 -9.28
C LYS A 531 4.91 -10.09 -10.20
N ALA A 532 6.08 -9.47 -10.35
CA ALA A 532 7.18 -10.01 -11.15
C ALA A 532 7.66 -11.36 -10.61
N ALA A 533 7.77 -11.51 -9.29
CA ALA A 533 8.16 -12.75 -8.64
C ALA A 533 7.11 -13.86 -8.83
N GLU A 534 5.82 -13.53 -8.80
CA GLU A 534 4.74 -14.50 -9.06
C GLU A 534 4.69 -14.93 -10.53
N GLU A 535 4.86 -14.00 -11.46
CA GLU A 535 4.98 -14.31 -12.89
C GLU A 535 6.21 -15.18 -13.18
N GLU A 536 7.34 -14.91 -12.52
CA GLU A 536 8.53 -15.76 -12.63
C GLU A 536 8.26 -17.17 -12.09
N ARG A 537 7.60 -17.28 -10.93
CA ARG A 537 7.17 -18.59 -10.39
C ARG A 537 6.23 -19.31 -11.36
N ARG A 538 5.29 -18.61 -12.00
CA ARG A 538 4.39 -19.18 -13.01
C ARG A 538 5.16 -19.65 -14.25
N LYS A 539 6.11 -18.87 -14.75
CA LYS A 539 7.01 -19.25 -15.85
C LYS A 539 7.86 -20.48 -15.49
N GLN A 540 8.42 -20.54 -14.29
CA GLN A 540 9.16 -21.71 -13.80
C GLN A 540 8.27 -22.96 -13.67
N GLN A 541 7.03 -22.81 -13.19
CA GLN A 541 6.07 -23.92 -13.14
C GLN A 541 5.68 -24.41 -14.54
N LEU A 542 5.43 -23.51 -15.49
CA LEU A 542 5.15 -23.85 -16.88
C LEU A 542 6.35 -24.55 -17.55
N GLN A 543 7.57 -24.09 -17.30
CA GLN A 543 8.78 -24.78 -17.77
C GLN A 543 8.92 -26.18 -17.17
N LYS A 544 8.64 -26.36 -15.88
CA LYS A 544 8.61 -27.69 -15.23
C LYS A 544 7.54 -28.60 -15.85
N LYS A 545 6.33 -28.09 -16.13
CA LYS A 545 5.26 -28.83 -16.82
C LYS A 545 5.65 -29.20 -18.26
N LYS A 546 6.26 -28.28 -19.02
CA LYS A 546 6.80 -28.54 -20.37
C LYS A 546 7.93 -29.58 -20.34
N GLY A 547 8.79 -29.55 -19.33
CA GLY A 547 9.83 -30.56 -19.10
C GLY A 547 9.25 -31.95 -18.84
N ARG A 548 8.26 -32.06 -17.94
CA ARG A 548 7.59 -33.33 -17.63
C ARG A 548 6.85 -33.92 -18.84
N THR A 549 6.07 -33.12 -19.55
CA THR A 549 5.35 -33.56 -20.76
C THR A 549 6.32 -33.98 -21.87
N LYS A 550 7.47 -33.32 -22.01
CA LYS A 550 8.52 -33.77 -22.94
C LYS A 550 9.10 -35.13 -22.53
N THR A 551 9.44 -35.33 -21.26
CA THR A 551 9.95 -36.63 -20.77
C THR A 551 8.92 -37.75 -20.86
N ASP A 552 7.64 -37.46 -20.62
CA ASP A 552 6.57 -38.45 -20.74
C ASP A 552 6.30 -38.80 -22.21
N LYS A 553 6.39 -37.82 -23.12
CA LYS A 553 6.31 -38.06 -24.57
C LYS A 553 7.50 -38.90 -25.07
N GLU A 554 8.71 -38.65 -24.56
CA GLU A 554 9.91 -39.46 -24.86
C GLU A 554 9.78 -40.88 -24.31
N ARG A 555 9.25 -41.05 -23.07
CA ARG A 555 8.95 -42.39 -22.51
C ARG A 555 7.87 -43.14 -23.30
N ALA A 556 6.81 -42.45 -23.74
CA ALA A 556 5.77 -43.06 -24.56
C ALA A 556 6.31 -43.47 -25.95
N ALA A 557 7.18 -42.65 -26.56
CA ALA A 557 7.85 -42.99 -27.82
C ALA A 557 8.81 -44.18 -27.65
N ALA A 558 9.59 -44.21 -26.56
CA ALA A 558 10.45 -45.34 -26.23
C ALA A 558 9.64 -46.63 -25.94
N GLY A 559 8.50 -46.51 -25.28
CA GLY A 559 7.57 -47.62 -25.03
C GLY A 559 6.99 -48.20 -26.33
N LYS A 560 6.59 -47.34 -27.28
CA LYS A 560 6.16 -47.77 -28.62
C LYS A 560 7.28 -48.45 -29.41
N ALA A 561 8.49 -47.89 -29.38
CA ALA A 561 9.65 -48.49 -30.03
C ALA A 561 10.01 -49.86 -29.43
N ALA A 562 9.88 -50.03 -28.11
CA ALA A 562 10.10 -51.31 -27.44
C ALA A 562 9.01 -52.35 -27.80
N GLN A 563 7.75 -51.91 -27.93
CA GLN A 563 6.66 -52.78 -28.39
C GLN A 563 6.84 -53.22 -29.85
N GLU A 564 7.23 -52.31 -30.74
CA GLU A 564 7.55 -52.66 -32.14
C GLU A 564 8.75 -53.61 -32.21
N ALA A 565 9.80 -53.39 -31.42
CA ALA A 565 10.96 -54.29 -31.36
C ALA A 565 10.57 -55.71 -30.87
N ALA A 566 9.73 -55.80 -29.84
CA ALA A 566 9.21 -57.08 -29.32
C ALA A 566 8.30 -57.79 -30.35
N GLU A 567 7.51 -57.04 -31.11
CA GLU A 567 6.67 -57.60 -32.18
C GLU A 567 7.52 -58.12 -33.36
N VAL A 568 8.56 -57.39 -33.74
CA VAL A 568 9.54 -57.84 -34.75
C VAL A 568 10.26 -59.10 -34.28
N GLU A 569 10.68 -59.17 -33.01
CA GLU A 569 11.32 -60.36 -32.46
C GLU A 569 10.37 -61.57 -32.44
N ARG A 570 9.09 -61.35 -32.11
CA ARG A 570 8.06 -62.39 -32.18
C ARG A 570 7.86 -62.91 -33.61
N ARG A 571 7.79 -62.01 -34.60
CA ARG A 571 7.71 -62.39 -36.03
C ARG A 571 8.94 -63.16 -36.50
N GLN A 572 10.14 -62.81 -36.01
CA GLN A 572 11.38 -63.54 -36.32
C GLN A 572 11.39 -64.94 -35.70
N ARG A 573 10.92 -65.10 -34.45
CA ARG A 573 10.78 -66.42 -33.81
C ARG A 573 9.78 -67.31 -34.53
N ASP A 574 8.64 -66.75 -34.94
CA ASP A 574 7.62 -67.49 -35.71
C ASP A 574 8.14 -67.88 -37.10
N ALA A 575 8.91 -67.01 -37.77
CA ALA A 575 9.56 -67.33 -39.05
C ALA A 575 10.64 -68.42 -38.90
N ALA A 576 11.45 -68.37 -37.83
CA ALA A 576 12.45 -69.39 -37.54
C ALA A 576 11.81 -70.77 -37.24
N GLN A 577 10.68 -70.79 -36.53
CA GLN A 577 9.92 -72.02 -36.29
C GLN A 577 9.35 -72.62 -37.59
N ARG A 578 8.85 -71.79 -38.51
CA ARG A 578 8.38 -72.26 -39.81
C ARG A 578 9.51 -72.88 -40.64
N LEU A 579 10.71 -72.30 -40.61
CA LEU A 579 11.87 -72.85 -41.30
C LEU A 579 12.33 -74.20 -40.71
N LEU A 580 12.27 -74.36 -39.39
CA LEU A 580 12.56 -75.64 -38.74
C LEU A 580 11.55 -76.72 -39.13
N GLN A 581 10.26 -76.39 -39.15
CA GLN A 581 9.20 -77.30 -39.60
C GLN A 581 9.38 -77.69 -41.08
N GLU A 582 9.71 -76.75 -41.94
CA GLU A 582 9.96 -77.03 -43.36
C GLU A 582 11.21 -77.89 -43.56
N ALA A 583 12.26 -77.71 -42.76
CA ALA A 583 13.45 -78.55 -42.79
C ALA A 583 13.16 -80.00 -42.32
N GLU A 584 12.34 -80.16 -41.28
CA GLU A 584 11.88 -81.48 -40.84
C GLU A 584 10.99 -82.16 -41.89
N GLU A 585 10.11 -81.42 -42.56
CA GLU A 585 9.33 -81.95 -43.67
C GLU A 585 10.20 -82.37 -44.85
N ARG A 586 11.22 -81.58 -45.22
CA ARG A 586 12.17 -81.95 -46.27
C ARG A 586 12.93 -83.23 -45.90
N ARG A 587 13.32 -83.37 -44.63
CA ARG A 587 13.96 -84.58 -44.12
C ARG A 587 13.02 -85.79 -44.20
N LYS A 588 11.76 -85.65 -43.77
CA LYS A 588 10.73 -86.69 -43.90
C LYS A 588 10.46 -87.08 -45.36
N ARG A 589 10.42 -86.12 -46.28
CA ARG A 589 10.29 -86.39 -47.73
C ARG A 589 11.50 -87.15 -48.28
N HIS A 590 12.70 -86.80 -47.83
CA HIS A 590 13.93 -87.51 -48.22
C HIS A 590 13.98 -88.94 -47.67
N GLU A 591 13.61 -89.12 -46.40
CA GLU A 591 13.50 -90.44 -45.77
C GLU A 591 12.41 -91.29 -46.44
N ALA A 592 11.27 -90.70 -46.82
CA ALA A 592 10.22 -91.38 -47.57
C ALA A 592 10.68 -91.82 -48.96
N LEU A 593 11.44 -90.99 -49.67
CA LEU A 593 12.03 -91.36 -50.97
C LEU A 593 13.04 -92.51 -50.85
N LEU A 594 13.87 -92.51 -49.79
CA LEU A 594 14.79 -93.61 -49.52
C LEU A 594 14.05 -94.91 -49.17
N ALA A 595 12.98 -94.83 -48.38
CA ALA A 595 12.14 -95.98 -48.06
C ALA A 595 11.45 -96.56 -49.31
N LEU A 596 10.98 -95.70 -50.22
CA LEU A 596 10.37 -96.12 -51.49
C LEU A 596 11.40 -96.82 -52.38
N ARG A 597 12.62 -96.29 -52.45
CA ARG A 597 13.73 -96.92 -53.17
C ARG A 597 14.11 -98.29 -52.57
N GLN A 598 14.10 -98.42 -51.24
CA GLN A 598 14.34 -99.71 -50.58
C GLN A 598 13.22 -100.71 -50.85
N GLN A 599 11.96 -100.28 -50.91
CA GLN A 599 10.85 -101.15 -51.31
C GLN A 599 10.98 -101.60 -52.77
N GLU A 600 11.38 -100.72 -53.69
CA GLU A 600 11.64 -101.10 -55.08
C GLU A 600 12.81 -102.08 -55.21
N GLU A 601 13.91 -101.85 -54.48
CA GLU A 601 15.04 -102.78 -54.44
C GLU A 601 14.65 -104.13 -53.84
N ALA A 602 13.82 -104.16 -52.80
CA ALA A 602 13.30 -105.39 -52.21
C ALA A 602 12.37 -106.15 -53.18
N LEU A 603 11.47 -105.44 -53.90
CA LEU A 603 10.62 -106.05 -54.93
C LEU A 603 11.45 -106.56 -56.11
N MET A 604 12.48 -105.84 -56.53
CA MET A 604 13.43 -106.29 -57.57
C MET A 604 14.25 -107.49 -57.11
N ALA A 605 14.66 -107.54 -55.85
CA ALA A 605 15.35 -108.69 -55.26
C ALA A 605 14.43 -109.91 -55.15
N GLN A 606 13.17 -109.72 -54.77
CA GLN A 606 12.17 -110.78 -54.73
C GLN A 606 11.85 -111.29 -56.14
N ARG A 607 11.76 -110.39 -57.14
CA ARG A 607 11.60 -110.76 -58.55
C ARG A 607 12.83 -111.46 -59.12
N ARG A 608 14.06 -111.07 -58.71
CA ARG A 608 15.29 -111.82 -59.01
C ARG A 608 15.26 -113.21 -58.38
N GLN A 609 14.82 -113.35 -57.13
CA GLN A 609 14.70 -114.65 -56.48
C GLN A 609 13.65 -115.54 -57.15
N GLN A 610 12.51 -115.00 -57.57
CA GLN A 610 11.50 -115.73 -58.35
C GLN A 610 12.04 -116.17 -59.72
N LEU A 611 12.72 -115.26 -60.44
CA LEU A 611 13.36 -115.60 -61.71
C LEU A 611 14.48 -116.63 -61.58
N MET A 612 15.16 -116.69 -60.43
CA MET A 612 16.17 -117.71 -60.12
C MET A 612 15.55 -119.05 -59.70
N ALA A 613 14.29 -119.09 -59.29
CA ALA A 613 13.59 -120.30 -58.86
C ALA A 613 12.79 -121.00 -59.97
N GLU A 614 12.35 -120.26 -61.01
CA GLU A 614 11.39 -120.80 -62.00
C GLU A 614 11.98 -121.23 -63.34
N ASP A 615 13.26 -120.95 -63.66
CA ASP A 615 13.90 -121.51 -64.86
C ASP A 615 15.43 -121.62 -64.68
N GLY A 616 15.95 -122.86 -64.66
CA GLY A 616 17.38 -123.18 -64.52
C GLY A 616 18.30 -122.60 -65.59
N TYR A 617 17.75 -121.89 -66.57
CA TYR A 617 18.47 -121.20 -67.64
C TYR A 617 19.26 -119.97 -67.14
N TRP A 618 18.76 -119.22 -66.15
CA TRP A 618 19.46 -118.03 -65.64
C TRP A 618 20.63 -118.35 -64.72
N ALA A 619 20.56 -119.44 -63.95
CA ALA A 619 21.69 -119.91 -63.16
C ALA A 619 22.90 -120.27 -64.04
N GLN A 620 22.66 -120.87 -65.21
CA GLN A 620 23.70 -121.22 -66.17
C GLN A 620 24.30 -119.98 -66.85
N ARG A 621 23.48 -118.98 -67.15
CA ARG A 621 23.94 -117.70 -67.74
C ARG A 621 24.74 -116.84 -66.75
N MET A 622 24.35 -116.80 -65.48
CA MET A 622 25.12 -116.11 -64.42
C MET A 622 26.47 -116.80 -64.15
N ALA A 623 26.56 -118.13 -64.31
CA ALA A 623 27.82 -118.85 -64.25
C ALA A 623 28.75 -118.48 -65.43
N GLU A 624 28.22 -118.37 -66.66
CA GLU A 624 28.98 -117.88 -67.82
C GLU A 624 29.37 -116.40 -67.71
N GLU A 625 28.52 -115.56 -67.09
CA GLU A 625 28.81 -114.13 -66.89
C GLU A 625 29.83 -113.91 -65.76
N GLN A 626 29.82 -114.74 -64.71
CA GLN A 626 30.91 -114.76 -63.72
C GLN A 626 32.24 -115.23 -64.35
N GLN A 627 32.22 -116.16 -65.30
CA GLN A 627 33.41 -116.52 -66.08
C GLN A 627 33.89 -115.38 -66.99
N ARG A 628 32.98 -114.61 -67.60
CA ARG A 628 33.34 -113.40 -68.37
C ARG A 628 33.86 -112.26 -67.50
N ALA A 629 33.29 -112.05 -66.31
CA ALA A 629 33.76 -111.04 -65.37
C ALA A 629 35.14 -111.39 -64.78
N ALA A 630 35.42 -112.67 -64.56
CA ALA A 630 36.75 -113.14 -64.17
C ALA A 630 37.81 -112.89 -65.26
N LEU A 631 37.45 -113.04 -66.54
CA LEU A 631 38.29 -112.69 -67.70
C LEU A 631 38.44 -111.17 -67.91
N ALA A 632 37.43 -110.37 -67.58
CA ALA A 632 37.48 -108.91 -67.69
C ALA A 632 38.35 -108.27 -66.58
N MET A 633 38.39 -108.83 -65.37
CA MET A 633 39.30 -108.35 -64.32
C MET A 633 40.76 -108.76 -64.54
N THR A 634 41.05 -109.78 -65.36
CA THR A 634 42.43 -110.15 -65.73
C THR A 634 43.00 -109.30 -66.88
N ILE A 635 42.15 -108.65 -67.68
CA ILE A 635 42.58 -107.75 -68.78
C ILE A 635 42.62 -106.27 -68.34
N GLY A 636 41.94 -105.90 -67.23
CA GLY A 636 41.94 -104.53 -66.70
C GLY A 636 43.12 -104.16 -65.78
N ALA A 637 44.05 -105.08 -65.50
CA ALA A 637 45.12 -104.90 -64.51
C ALA A 637 46.49 -104.47 -65.12
N VAL A 638 46.55 -104.09 -66.40
CA VAL A 638 47.78 -103.61 -67.07
C VAL A 638 47.46 -102.32 -67.85
N GLY A 639 47.54 -101.16 -67.18
CA GLY A 639 47.43 -99.88 -67.86
C GLY A 639 47.18 -98.68 -66.94
N ALA A 640 48.25 -97.90 -66.71
CA ALA A 640 48.28 -96.49 -66.34
C ALA A 640 48.21 -96.11 -64.83
N GLU A 641 49.30 -96.40 -64.12
CA GLU A 641 50.01 -95.36 -63.36
C GLU A 641 50.73 -94.40 -64.34
N SER A 642 50.99 -93.15 -63.91
CA SER A 642 51.87 -92.13 -64.54
C SER A 642 51.30 -91.24 -65.67
N LEU A 643 50.96 -89.99 -65.33
CA LEU A 643 51.24 -88.69 -66.04
C LEU A 643 50.33 -87.60 -65.43
N ALA A 644 50.76 -86.82 -64.44
CA ALA A 644 51.49 -85.55 -64.57
C ALA A 644 50.75 -84.44 -65.36
N ALA A 645 50.36 -83.39 -64.63
CA ALA A 645 50.39 -81.95 -64.99
C ALA A 645 49.86 -81.50 -66.37
N ALA A 646 48.71 -80.81 -66.40
CA ALA A 646 48.48 -79.59 -67.21
C ALA A 646 47.05 -79.04 -67.07
N ARG A 647 46.97 -77.70 -66.97
CA ARG A 647 45.86 -76.80 -67.38
C ARG A 647 44.49 -76.89 -66.66
N SER A 648 44.26 -75.92 -65.78
CA SER A 648 42.92 -75.33 -65.54
C SER A 648 42.68 -74.18 -66.53
N PRO A 649 41.52 -74.14 -67.22
CA PRO A 649 40.97 -72.92 -67.79
C PRO A 649 39.57 -72.57 -67.24
N ASP A 650 39.32 -71.26 -67.21
CA ASP A 650 38.06 -70.50 -67.35
C ASP A 650 36.72 -71.09 -66.88
N SER A 651 36.00 -70.37 -66.01
CA SER A 651 34.96 -69.42 -66.46
C SER A 651 34.19 -68.73 -65.32
N SER A 652 34.28 -67.39 -65.35
CA SER A 652 33.24 -66.35 -65.13
C SER A 652 32.43 -66.17 -63.83
N SER A 653 32.52 -64.90 -63.39
CA SER A 653 31.52 -64.02 -62.74
C SER A 653 31.40 -64.08 -61.21
N GLY A 654 31.48 -62.98 -60.46
CA GLY A 654 31.71 -61.57 -60.81
C GLY A 654 31.88 -60.76 -59.51
N GLY A 655 32.86 -59.86 -59.46
CA GLY A 655 33.15 -59.06 -58.28
C GLY A 655 33.91 -57.78 -58.63
N SER A 656 33.26 -56.65 -58.37
CA SER A 656 33.75 -55.27 -58.43
C SER A 656 32.82 -54.48 -57.51
N GLY A 657 33.24 -53.54 -56.68
CA GLY A 657 34.54 -52.97 -56.40
C GLY A 657 34.34 -51.77 -55.47
N ASP A 658 35.40 -51.43 -54.73
CA ASP A 658 35.86 -50.06 -54.39
C ASP A 658 34.95 -49.08 -53.60
N SER A 659 35.44 -48.20 -52.72
CA SER A 659 36.82 -47.76 -52.44
C SER A 659 36.87 -46.80 -51.21
N SER A 660 37.97 -46.90 -50.42
CA SER A 660 38.86 -45.82 -49.88
C SER A 660 38.30 -44.62 -49.06
N SER A 661 38.96 -43.94 -48.12
CA SER A 661 40.38 -43.75 -47.69
C SER A 661 40.41 -43.01 -46.32
N SER A 662 41.19 -43.44 -45.30
CA SER A 662 42.50 -42.88 -44.83
C SER A 662 42.73 -41.36 -44.99
N GLY A 663 43.38 -40.59 -44.10
CA GLY A 663 44.08 -40.85 -42.83
C GLY A 663 45.07 -39.70 -42.49
N GLY A 664 45.63 -39.70 -41.26
CA GLY A 664 46.92 -39.10 -40.80
C GLY A 664 47.04 -37.56 -40.68
N ALA A 665 47.92 -36.95 -39.88
CA ALA A 665 48.91 -37.36 -38.88
C ALA A 665 49.43 -36.11 -38.10
N ALA A 666 50.28 -36.34 -37.10
CA ALA A 666 50.80 -35.49 -36.01
C ALA A 666 51.62 -34.20 -36.33
N GLY A 667 51.78 -33.32 -35.31
CA GLY A 667 52.87 -32.34 -35.26
C GLY A 667 52.83 -31.24 -34.16
N ALA A 668 53.64 -31.44 -33.10
CA ALA A 668 54.50 -30.48 -32.37
C ALA A 668 53.98 -29.21 -31.60
N ALA A 669 54.29 -29.24 -30.30
CA ALA A 669 54.82 -28.20 -29.37
C ALA A 669 54.77 -26.67 -29.68
N GLY A 670 54.36 -25.88 -28.68
CA GLY A 670 54.73 -24.45 -28.55
C GLY A 670 53.82 -23.59 -27.67
N ARG A 671 54.21 -23.36 -26.40
CA ARG A 671 53.84 -22.18 -25.56
C ARG A 671 54.44 -20.88 -26.20
N PRO A 672 54.21 -19.61 -25.72
CA PRO A 672 53.41 -19.03 -24.62
C PRO A 672 52.68 -17.69 -24.99
N ARG A 673 52.20 -16.96 -23.95
CA ARG A 673 51.98 -15.48 -23.85
C ARG A 673 50.71 -14.92 -24.52
N ALA A 674 49.76 -14.40 -23.74
CA ALA A 674 49.74 -13.09 -23.07
C ALA A 674 49.36 -11.94 -24.02
N ALA A 675 48.26 -11.26 -23.67
CA ALA A 675 48.01 -9.82 -23.73
C ALA A 675 46.55 -9.56 -24.15
N ARG A 676 45.71 -8.99 -23.29
CA ARG A 676 45.66 -7.58 -22.88
C ARG A 676 44.71 -6.80 -23.82
N MET A 677 43.69 -6.23 -23.17
CA MET A 677 43.25 -4.85 -23.31
C MET A 677 42.12 -4.45 -24.29
N VAL A 678 41.24 -3.64 -23.68
CA VAL A 678 40.66 -2.37 -24.16
C VAL A 678 39.20 -2.40 -24.63
N ALA A 679 38.37 -2.05 -23.65
CA ALA A 679 37.31 -1.04 -23.69
C ALA A 679 37.17 -0.17 -24.95
N ARG A 680 35.92 0.08 -25.35
CA ARG A 680 35.43 1.36 -25.93
C ARG A 680 33.90 1.26 -26.00
N GLN A 681 33.13 1.96 -25.17
CA GLN A 681 32.75 3.38 -25.33
C GLN A 681 32.60 3.83 -26.78
N ARG A 682 31.34 4.03 -27.20
CA ARG A 682 30.87 5.00 -28.20
C ARG A 682 29.35 5.13 -28.00
N ALA A 683 28.87 6.20 -27.38
CA ALA A 683 28.66 7.54 -27.95
C ALA A 683 27.45 7.58 -28.89
N ALA A 684 26.40 8.27 -28.41
CA ALA A 684 25.24 8.71 -29.17
C ALA A 684 25.61 9.70 -30.28
N PRO A 685 24.71 9.90 -31.25
CA PRO A 685 24.58 11.19 -31.91
C PRO A 685 23.15 11.78 -31.85
N PRO A 686 23.02 13.10 -32.08
CA PRO A 686 21.81 13.87 -31.80
C PRO A 686 20.88 13.98 -33.01
N ARG A 687 19.61 14.32 -32.77
CA ARG A 687 18.73 14.86 -33.82
C ARG A 687 18.07 16.15 -33.35
N ALA A 688 18.29 17.18 -34.14
CA ALA A 688 17.84 18.55 -33.95
C ALA A 688 16.47 18.81 -34.61
N ALA A 689 15.72 19.70 -33.96
CA ALA A 689 14.92 20.81 -34.48
C ALA A 689 14.13 20.69 -35.81
N ALA A 690 12.81 20.84 -35.70
CA ALA A 690 11.95 21.62 -36.61
C ALA A 690 10.61 21.87 -35.85
N ALA A 691 10.26 23.09 -35.47
CA ALA A 691 9.60 24.14 -36.24
C ALA A 691 8.10 24.25 -35.89
N ARG A 692 7.72 25.41 -35.34
CA ARG A 692 6.35 25.90 -35.11
C ARG A 692 5.54 25.96 -36.41
N PRO A 693 4.20 26.02 -36.32
CA PRO A 693 3.55 27.30 -36.61
C PRO A 693 2.39 27.69 -35.67
N LEU A 694 2.05 28.98 -35.82
CA LEU A 694 1.05 29.83 -35.17
C LEU A 694 -0.41 29.54 -35.56
N MET A 695 -1.31 30.20 -34.81
CA MET A 695 -2.77 30.48 -35.01
C MET A 695 -3.67 29.56 -34.17
N ARG A 696 -4.73 30.00 -33.47
CA ARG A 696 -5.53 31.23 -33.58
C ARG A 696 -6.40 31.40 -32.32
N THR A 697 -6.73 32.65 -32.02
CA THR A 697 -7.71 33.13 -31.03
C THR A 697 -9.17 33.06 -31.55
N ALA A 698 -10.12 32.75 -30.66
CA ALA A 698 -11.52 33.24 -30.59
C ALA A 698 -12.12 32.62 -29.29
N SER A 699 -12.69 33.30 -28.29
CA SER A 699 -13.77 34.29 -28.22
C SER A 699 -15.12 33.81 -28.76
N SER A 700 -15.93 33.21 -27.87
CA SER A 700 -17.37 33.47 -27.70
C SER A 700 -17.76 33.10 -26.28
#